data_AF-A0A3S8WMJ7-F1
#
_entry.id   AF-A0A3S8WMJ7-F1
#
_cell.length_a   1.000
_cell.length_b   1.000
_cell.length_c   1.000
_cell.angle_alpha   90.00
_cell.angle_beta   90.00
_cell.angle_gamma   90.00
#
_symmetry.space_group_name_H-M   'P 1'
#
loop_
_entity.id
_entity.type
_entity.pdbx_description
1 polymer ?
#
loop_
_entity_poly.entity_id
_entity_poly.type
_entity_poly.pdbx_seq_one_letter_code
_entity_poly.pdbx_strand_id
1 'polypeptide(L)'
;MASDQPRWWQPALGAHPDEALALEAAAGQQQRFAQLDALAARLLAAALAGRPVASVVRGTGPQVADSAEVLGLDAQEERWCAETFGVQEQQRRGAWYLPQKLSLKAGAVNLPHLVRQRPAHALTLAADDSAGVSMVDGTADAVLLWSVLVPLFEALIEPIRVRAAGPAKTIDDQRRLWADIEERYRLLGIAGDTLEAFRFGGGWHRLDRPGQQHARLRLLDALTAVDPLQLVTRHRTLQMQALMTGFAKKAKTGTALARRVLTRALQPVVSGYFAGDWLAVLDYLQAPPHPDEEVITALPEPRLYVGMSAQAAGMAAEAGIPENEIHAMLAAFLGGPTSLSPVEERVAALRDWWTAFDQTHAVQRPGMRPLWGLVDENVMVFSWQDKHGFTQQLYRQVLPASVNEQVDRLWQSVTLQRHAKSIVSNPLPHHLMAEALGPALEFWHGVALTAWFVCEGPYSRAPLSGVADYYSRPLTALRAAGCPVAPGLFQELRVAEQHLGPEERIVKEHEELPVETAIGSFIMTSSISRGSRREGFERVRDIITRHRRVWAEQYLDSYLQQRWRTALEGVAQAHHRFVAAKGRPPTLIQFAQFATAAANQWTGGDLGALYTAIGEPAPAQQERPARLLAGDGYEFARRVFAALGGTAVDDDVRMNHPEEAQRQWQLSRLASESLRYLQLYEALGQPPTAKLFGSSRLAWPWPGEEGEGWPLFQHTLASLTNISPPASEPAAGTAEAETAPGPPESTKHVLAKGANAPVRTESVAVRLITTGVPVDVSAVLLASNGKVRSDHDLVFYNHLHHDGVRTSGDTVFADLPHVPDDVHTVAVIASIDLEAQPTAVFDHHSRWRTETTQPAGTALSFEPAPFTSGETVAIVVEIYRHASGWKVRAVGQGYDTGLAGLAADYGIDVEP
;
A
#
# COMPACT_ATOMS: atom_id res chain seq x y z
N MET A 1 1.98 21.89 -48.00
CA MET A 1 3.17 21.21 -48.56
C MET A 1 4.39 21.64 -47.76
N ALA A 2 4.73 20.86 -46.73
CA ALA A 2 5.96 20.86 -45.92
C ALA A 2 5.80 19.59 -45.05
N SER A 3 6.67 18.59 -44.97
CA SER A 3 8.07 18.41 -45.35
C SER A 3 8.28 16.93 -45.71
N ASP A 4 8.71 16.62 -46.92
CA ASP A 4 9.09 15.26 -47.34
C ASP A 4 10.59 15.00 -47.13
N GLN A 5 11.26 15.85 -46.33
CA GLN A 5 12.63 15.58 -45.89
C GLN A 5 12.59 14.59 -44.72
N PRO A 6 13.33 13.46 -44.79
CA PRO A 6 13.42 12.52 -43.70
C PRO A 6 14.04 13.22 -42.49
N ARG A 7 13.37 13.11 -41.33
CA ARG A 7 13.87 13.71 -40.09
C ARG A 7 15.16 13.01 -39.69
N TRP A 8 16.13 13.76 -39.16
CA TRP A 8 17.48 13.26 -38.85
C TRP A 8 17.49 11.99 -37.96
N TRP A 9 16.50 11.85 -37.07
CA TRP A 9 16.41 10.75 -36.11
C TRP A 9 15.84 9.46 -36.69
N GLN A 10 15.17 9.50 -37.85
CA GLN A 10 14.62 8.29 -38.49
C GLN A 10 15.70 7.27 -38.86
N PRO A 11 16.80 7.63 -39.56
CA PRO A 11 17.91 6.71 -39.77
C PRO A 11 18.64 6.34 -38.47
N ALA A 12 18.55 7.16 -37.42
CA ALA A 12 19.18 6.88 -36.14
C ALA A 12 18.50 5.77 -35.31
N LEU A 13 17.22 5.45 -35.55
CA LEU A 13 16.44 4.50 -34.73
C LEU A 13 17.04 3.09 -34.59
N GLY A 14 17.65 2.57 -35.64
CA GLY A 14 18.28 1.24 -35.66
C GLY A 14 19.80 1.28 -35.85
N ALA A 15 20.39 2.48 -35.85
CA ALA A 15 21.80 2.68 -36.09
C ALA A 15 22.64 2.32 -34.85
N HIS A 16 23.91 1.98 -35.07
CA HIS A 16 24.88 1.86 -33.98
C HIS A 16 25.00 3.21 -33.25
N PRO A 17 25.22 3.26 -31.92
CA PRO A 17 25.28 4.52 -31.17
C PRO A 17 26.26 5.55 -31.74
N ASP A 18 27.41 5.12 -32.26
CA ASP A 18 28.39 6.03 -32.88
C ASP A 18 27.85 6.68 -34.18
N GLU A 19 27.08 5.94 -34.98
CA GLU A 19 26.43 6.45 -36.19
C GLU A 19 25.26 7.37 -35.83
N ALA A 20 24.45 7.01 -34.83
CA ALA A 20 23.37 7.85 -34.33
C ALA A 20 23.90 9.18 -33.73
N LEU A 21 25.04 9.15 -33.02
CA LEU A 21 25.73 10.36 -32.54
C LEU A 21 26.24 11.23 -33.69
N ALA A 22 26.77 10.64 -34.76
CA ALA A 22 27.18 11.39 -35.94
C ALA A 22 25.98 12.07 -36.65
N LEU A 23 24.84 11.38 -36.73
CA LEU A 23 23.59 11.94 -37.26
C LEU A 23 23.06 13.07 -36.37
N GLU A 24 23.11 12.93 -35.04
CA GLU A 24 22.72 13.96 -34.08
C GLU A 24 23.61 15.21 -34.19
N ALA A 25 24.93 15.01 -34.33
CA ALA A 25 25.88 16.10 -34.51
C ALA A 25 25.67 16.82 -35.85
N ALA A 26 25.42 16.08 -36.94
CA ALA A 26 25.09 16.65 -38.25
C ALA A 26 23.78 17.46 -38.20
N ALA A 27 22.85 17.10 -37.32
CA ALA A 27 21.60 17.82 -37.06
C ALA A 27 21.76 19.02 -36.10
N GLY A 28 22.97 19.26 -35.57
CA GLY A 28 23.26 20.36 -34.63
C GLY A 28 22.65 20.17 -33.24
N GLN A 29 22.26 18.95 -32.86
CA GLN A 29 21.58 18.67 -31.60
C GLN A 29 22.53 18.26 -30.45
N GLN A 30 23.81 17.98 -30.75
CA GLN A 30 24.79 17.47 -29.79
C GLN A 30 24.98 18.38 -28.54
N GLN A 31 24.98 19.69 -28.74
CA GLN A 31 25.26 20.68 -27.69
C GLN A 31 24.19 20.70 -26.60
N ARG A 32 22.98 20.20 -26.89
CA ARG A 32 21.86 20.10 -25.94
C ARG A 32 22.21 19.28 -24.71
N PHE A 33 23.04 18.23 -24.87
CA PHE A 33 23.33 17.28 -23.80
C PHE A 33 24.76 17.39 -23.25
N ALA A 34 25.62 18.23 -23.85
CA ALA A 34 27.04 18.28 -23.55
C ALA A 34 27.35 18.51 -22.06
N GLN A 35 26.61 19.39 -21.38
CA GLN A 35 26.80 19.65 -19.95
C GLN A 35 26.41 18.45 -19.08
N LEU A 36 25.28 17.79 -19.37
CA LEU A 36 24.84 16.59 -18.66
C LEU A 36 25.79 15.41 -18.91
N ASP A 37 26.20 15.21 -20.16
CA ASP A 37 27.12 14.15 -20.56
C ASP A 37 28.47 14.31 -19.85
N ALA A 38 28.99 15.54 -19.76
CA ALA A 38 30.23 15.84 -19.02
C ALA A 38 30.08 15.59 -17.51
N LEU A 39 28.97 16.01 -16.90
CA LEU A 39 28.69 15.76 -15.48
C LEU A 39 28.61 14.26 -15.19
N ALA A 40 27.77 13.52 -15.93
CA ALA A 40 27.60 12.09 -15.75
C ALA A 40 28.90 11.32 -15.99
N ALA A 41 29.72 11.72 -16.98
CA ALA A 41 31.02 11.11 -17.24
C ALA A 41 32.00 11.33 -16.08
N ARG A 42 32.02 12.54 -15.50
CA ARG A 42 32.86 12.87 -14.35
C ARG A 42 32.46 12.06 -13.11
N LEU A 43 31.16 11.95 -12.83
CA LEU A 43 30.63 11.16 -11.72
C LEU A 43 30.87 9.66 -11.94
N LEU A 44 30.67 9.15 -13.16
CA LEU A 44 31.00 7.77 -13.53
C LEU A 44 32.48 7.46 -13.29
N ALA A 45 33.38 8.35 -13.75
CA ALA A 45 34.81 8.21 -13.53
C ALA A 45 35.18 8.19 -12.04
N ALA A 46 34.56 9.05 -11.23
CA ALA A 46 34.77 9.07 -9.79
C ALA A 46 34.33 7.75 -9.12
N ALA A 47 33.15 7.23 -9.47
CA ALA A 47 32.66 5.96 -8.95
C ALA A 47 33.55 4.78 -9.35
N LEU A 48 33.92 4.69 -10.63
CA LEU A 48 34.82 3.66 -11.15
C LEU A 48 36.23 3.74 -10.55
N ALA A 49 36.69 4.94 -10.17
CA ALA A 49 37.93 5.15 -9.41
C ALA A 49 37.82 4.81 -7.92
N GLY A 50 36.66 4.33 -7.45
CA GLY A 50 36.46 3.89 -6.08
C GLY A 50 36.05 5.01 -5.12
N ARG A 51 35.45 6.12 -5.59
CA ARG A 51 34.89 7.18 -4.75
C ARG A 51 33.36 7.05 -4.68
N PRO A 52 32.72 7.31 -3.53
CA PRO A 52 31.26 7.30 -3.45
C PRO A 52 30.69 8.50 -4.23
N VAL A 53 29.54 8.30 -4.87
CA VAL A 53 28.86 9.32 -5.70
C VAL A 53 27.45 9.63 -5.19
N ALA A 54 26.85 8.76 -4.40
CA ALA A 54 25.58 9.02 -3.74
C ALA A 54 25.71 8.86 -2.22
N SER A 55 24.95 9.64 -1.47
CA SER A 55 24.76 9.46 -0.03
C SER A 55 23.27 9.26 0.25
N VAL A 56 22.94 8.34 1.16
CA VAL A 56 21.57 8.12 1.64
C VAL A 56 21.54 8.40 3.13
N VAL A 57 20.70 9.35 3.54
CA VAL A 57 20.45 9.63 4.96
C VAL A 57 19.07 9.09 5.30
N ARG A 58 19.03 8.15 6.25
CA ARG A 58 17.76 7.55 6.71
C ARG A 58 16.99 8.56 7.54
N GLY A 59 15.70 8.70 7.23
CA GLY A 59 14.78 9.51 8.04
C GLY A 59 14.65 8.91 9.45
N THR A 60 14.67 9.76 10.48
CA THR A 60 14.45 9.30 11.87
C THR A 60 12.96 9.29 12.20
N GLY A 61 12.36 8.09 12.20
CA GLY A 61 10.98 7.86 12.58
C GLY A 61 10.07 7.41 11.42
N PRO A 62 8.88 6.87 11.72
CA PRO A 62 8.05 6.14 10.74
C PRO A 62 7.43 7.01 9.62
N GLN A 63 7.57 8.33 9.68
CA GLN A 63 6.99 9.28 8.71
C GLN A 63 8.02 10.18 8.03
N VAL A 64 9.29 10.14 8.43
CA VAL A 64 10.35 10.95 7.80
C VAL A 64 10.92 10.13 6.65
N ALA A 65 10.79 10.65 5.42
CA ALA A 65 11.36 10.01 4.24
C ALA A 65 12.89 10.01 4.32
N ASP A 66 13.52 9.05 3.65
CA ASP A 66 14.96 9.10 3.44
C ASP A 66 15.28 10.28 2.52
N SER A 67 16.50 10.81 2.62
CA SER A 67 17.06 11.72 1.62
C SER A 67 18.20 11.06 0.87
N ALA A 68 18.39 11.48 -0.38
CA ALA A 68 19.50 11.05 -1.22
C ALA A 68 20.19 12.28 -1.82
N GLU A 69 21.51 12.30 -1.76
CA GLU A 69 22.34 13.41 -2.23
C GLU A 69 23.38 12.89 -3.23
N VAL A 70 23.69 13.69 -4.25
CA VAL A 70 24.78 13.41 -5.20
C VAL A 70 26.06 14.08 -4.69
N LEU A 71 27.09 13.28 -4.47
CA LEU A 71 28.37 13.71 -3.93
C LEU A 71 29.30 14.19 -5.06
N GLY A 72 30.12 15.20 -4.73
CA GLY A 72 31.16 15.68 -5.63
C GLY A 72 30.64 16.57 -6.76
N LEU A 73 29.49 17.22 -6.57
CA LEU A 73 29.08 18.37 -7.37
C LEU A 73 29.85 19.62 -6.92
N ASP A 74 30.21 20.50 -7.85
CA ASP A 74 30.64 21.85 -7.53
C ASP A 74 29.44 22.82 -7.45
N ALA A 75 29.66 24.03 -6.94
CA ALA A 75 28.59 25.01 -6.74
C ALA A 75 27.85 25.42 -8.03
N GLN A 76 28.51 25.35 -9.19
CA GLN A 76 27.89 25.64 -10.48
C GLN A 76 27.01 24.47 -10.93
N GLU A 77 27.50 23.24 -10.77
CA GLU A 77 26.76 22.01 -11.04
C GLU A 77 25.56 21.86 -10.11
N GLU A 78 25.69 22.14 -8.81
CA GLU A 78 24.59 22.13 -7.84
C GLU A 78 23.45 23.07 -8.28
N ARG A 79 23.80 24.30 -8.67
CA ARG A 79 22.82 25.30 -9.13
C ARG A 79 22.14 24.85 -10.42
N TRP A 80 22.92 24.38 -11.38
CA TRP A 80 22.39 23.89 -12.65
C TRP A 80 21.50 22.64 -12.45
N CYS A 81 21.88 21.75 -11.54
CA CYS A 81 21.08 20.60 -11.16
C CYS A 81 19.77 21.02 -10.50
N ALA A 82 19.78 22.03 -9.61
CA ALA A 82 18.57 22.58 -9.02
C ALA A 82 17.59 23.13 -10.08
N GLU A 83 18.10 23.77 -11.13
CA GLU A 83 17.31 24.30 -12.26
C GLU A 83 16.86 23.24 -13.28
N THR A 84 17.58 22.12 -13.39
CA THR A 84 17.31 21.07 -14.40
C THR A 84 16.49 19.92 -13.82
N PHE A 85 16.83 19.49 -12.60
CA PHE A 85 16.28 18.33 -11.92
C PHE A 85 15.38 18.70 -10.73
N GLY A 86 15.19 20.00 -10.44
CA GLY A 86 14.27 20.47 -9.42
C GLY A 86 12.82 20.10 -9.75
N VAL A 87 12.13 19.42 -8.83
CA VAL A 87 10.78 18.90 -9.06
C VAL A 87 9.77 20.00 -9.39
N GLN A 88 9.82 21.12 -8.66
CA GLN A 88 8.94 22.27 -8.94
C GLN A 88 9.22 22.92 -10.30
N GLU A 89 10.48 22.95 -10.73
CA GLU A 89 10.87 23.52 -12.01
C GLU A 89 10.41 22.62 -13.17
N GLN A 90 10.57 21.30 -13.05
CA GLN A 90 10.03 20.37 -14.05
C GLN A 90 8.49 20.38 -14.08
N GLN A 91 7.82 20.51 -12.93
CA GLN A 91 6.35 20.64 -12.87
C GLN A 91 5.87 21.92 -13.57
N ARG A 92 6.59 23.04 -13.44
CA ARG A 92 6.33 24.27 -14.20
C ARG A 92 6.46 24.09 -15.72
N ARG A 93 7.18 23.07 -16.16
CA ARG A 93 7.33 22.65 -17.57
C ARG A 93 6.35 21.54 -17.98
N GLY A 94 5.44 21.12 -17.10
CA GLY A 94 4.42 20.12 -17.37
C GLY A 94 4.71 18.70 -16.88
N ALA A 95 5.81 18.47 -16.15
CA ALA A 95 6.21 17.14 -15.67
C ALA A 95 5.41 16.67 -14.43
N TRP A 96 4.08 16.74 -14.49
CA TRP A 96 3.19 16.27 -13.42
C TRP A 96 3.20 14.75 -13.23
N TYR A 97 3.81 14.02 -14.17
CA TYR A 97 4.02 12.58 -14.08
C TYR A 97 5.10 12.17 -13.06
N LEU A 98 5.89 13.13 -12.56
CA LEU A 98 6.91 12.84 -11.53
C LEU A 98 6.26 12.19 -10.31
N PRO A 99 6.78 11.04 -9.84
CA PRO A 99 6.20 10.35 -8.70
C PRO A 99 6.37 11.18 -7.43
N GLN A 100 5.40 11.17 -6.52
CA GLN A 100 5.53 11.87 -5.23
C GLN A 100 6.49 11.15 -4.27
N LYS A 101 6.54 9.82 -4.35
CA LYS A 101 7.43 8.96 -3.57
C LYS A 101 8.11 7.98 -4.52
N LEU A 102 9.40 7.75 -4.31
CA LEU A 102 10.20 6.88 -5.15
C LEU A 102 11.13 6.03 -4.28
N SER A 103 11.30 4.75 -4.67
CA SER A 103 12.38 3.92 -4.16
C SER A 103 13.61 4.10 -5.06
N LEU A 104 14.63 4.78 -4.54
CA LEU A 104 15.90 5.05 -5.21
C LEU A 104 16.91 3.96 -4.88
N LYS A 105 17.45 3.32 -5.92
CA LYS A 105 18.53 2.33 -5.81
C LYS A 105 19.90 3.02 -5.80
N ALA A 106 20.14 3.94 -4.87
CA ALA A 106 21.39 4.72 -4.81
C ALA A 106 22.63 3.81 -4.69
N GLY A 107 22.49 2.63 -4.06
CA GLY A 107 23.54 1.63 -4.01
C GLY A 107 24.01 1.10 -5.37
N ALA A 108 23.21 1.20 -6.44
CA ALA A 108 23.68 0.87 -7.80
C ALA A 108 24.79 1.83 -8.26
N VAL A 109 24.68 3.11 -7.89
CA VAL A 109 25.66 4.17 -8.21
C VAL A 109 26.92 4.00 -7.36
N ASN A 110 26.79 3.59 -6.10
CA ASN A 110 27.92 3.34 -5.20
C ASN A 110 28.56 1.95 -5.36
N LEU A 111 27.96 1.03 -6.11
CA LEU A 111 28.46 -0.35 -6.21
C LEU A 111 29.92 -0.43 -6.68
N PRO A 112 30.40 0.32 -7.69
CA PRO A 112 31.81 0.30 -8.06
C PRO A 112 32.76 0.65 -6.91
N HIS A 113 32.41 1.68 -6.13
CA HIS A 113 33.15 2.05 -4.91
C HIS A 113 33.14 0.93 -3.86
N LEU A 114 31.97 0.36 -3.58
CA LEU A 114 31.81 -0.70 -2.60
C LEU A 114 32.55 -1.99 -2.99
N VAL A 115 32.57 -2.34 -4.28
CA VAL A 115 33.32 -3.50 -4.80
C VAL A 115 34.82 -3.29 -4.63
N ARG A 116 35.36 -2.08 -4.87
CA ARG A 116 36.78 -1.80 -4.68
C ARG A 116 37.19 -1.75 -3.22
N GLN A 117 36.36 -1.21 -2.33
CA GLN A 117 36.70 -1.07 -0.91
C GLN A 117 36.39 -2.32 -0.07
N ARG A 118 35.23 -2.95 -0.31
CA ARG A 118 34.70 -4.06 0.49
C ARG A 118 34.09 -5.16 -0.40
N PRO A 119 34.88 -5.82 -1.26
CA PRO A 119 34.39 -6.78 -2.27
C PRO A 119 33.59 -7.95 -1.69
N ALA A 120 33.82 -8.31 -0.41
CA ALA A 120 33.09 -9.38 0.27
C ALA A 120 31.65 -9.03 0.65
N HIS A 121 31.34 -7.75 0.86
CA HIS A 121 30.06 -7.25 1.37
C HIS A 121 29.38 -6.23 0.45
N ALA A 122 30.02 -5.89 -0.69
CA ALA A 122 29.60 -4.81 -1.57
C ALA A 122 28.12 -4.89 -2.01
N LEU A 123 27.61 -6.09 -2.28
CA LEU A 123 26.23 -6.31 -2.71
C LEU A 123 25.22 -6.10 -1.59
N THR A 124 25.56 -6.52 -0.37
CA THR A 124 24.71 -6.28 0.82
C THR A 124 24.66 -4.80 1.13
N LEU A 125 25.83 -4.14 1.17
CA LEU A 125 25.92 -2.70 1.42
C LEU A 125 25.18 -1.89 0.33
N ALA A 126 25.28 -2.29 -0.94
CA ALA A 126 24.53 -1.64 -2.01
C ALA A 126 23.01 -1.87 -1.93
N ALA A 127 22.55 -3.00 -1.40
CA ALA A 127 21.12 -3.23 -1.17
C ALA A 127 20.60 -2.33 -0.04
N ASP A 128 21.41 -2.16 1.02
CA ASP A 128 21.11 -1.30 2.16
C ASP A 128 21.06 0.20 1.80
N ASP A 129 21.72 0.60 0.71
CA ASP A 129 21.68 1.97 0.15
C ASP A 129 20.40 2.25 -0.70
N SER A 130 19.32 1.51 -0.51
CA SER A 130 18.02 1.79 -1.15
C SER A 130 17.20 2.78 -0.31
N ALA A 131 16.86 3.94 -0.86
CA ALA A 131 16.21 5.04 -0.16
C ALA A 131 14.74 5.23 -0.59
N GLY A 132 13.82 5.37 0.36
CA GLY A 132 12.45 5.79 0.09
C GLY A 132 12.31 7.31 0.20
N VAL A 133 12.38 8.03 -0.93
CA VAL A 133 12.47 9.50 -0.95
C VAL A 133 11.14 10.15 -1.34
N SER A 134 10.77 11.23 -0.65
CA SER A 134 9.69 12.15 -1.05
C SER A 134 10.23 13.14 -2.08
N MET A 135 9.65 13.17 -3.28
CA MET A 135 10.13 14.04 -4.36
C MET A 135 9.63 15.48 -4.22
N VAL A 136 8.49 15.70 -3.55
CA VAL A 136 7.93 17.05 -3.36
C VAL A 136 8.81 17.88 -2.42
N ASP A 137 9.38 17.23 -1.40
CA ASP A 137 10.30 17.82 -0.42
C ASP A 137 11.76 17.47 -0.71
N GLY A 138 12.02 16.75 -1.81
CA GLY A 138 13.33 16.20 -2.17
C GLY A 138 14.19 17.17 -2.97
N THR A 139 15.51 17.01 -2.87
CA THR A 139 16.48 17.76 -3.65
C THR A 139 16.50 17.31 -5.12
N ALA A 140 17.01 18.17 -6.00
CA ALA A 140 17.24 17.88 -7.41
C ALA A 140 18.02 16.57 -7.64
N ASP A 141 18.88 16.22 -6.69
CA ASP A 141 19.68 14.99 -6.65
C ASP A 141 18.85 13.72 -6.78
N ALA A 142 17.67 13.67 -6.16
CA ALA A 142 16.79 12.51 -6.24
C ALA A 142 16.30 12.27 -7.68
N VAL A 143 15.97 13.33 -8.41
CA VAL A 143 15.58 13.24 -9.83
C VAL A 143 16.79 12.92 -10.70
N LEU A 144 17.96 13.53 -10.47
CA LEU A 144 19.20 13.23 -11.19
C LEU A 144 19.60 11.75 -11.03
N LEU A 145 19.56 11.23 -9.80
CA LEU A 145 19.82 9.82 -9.50
C LEU A 145 18.81 8.92 -10.23
N TRP A 146 17.51 9.19 -10.09
CA TRP A 146 16.46 8.37 -10.71
C TRP A 146 16.51 8.34 -12.23
N SER A 147 16.73 9.50 -12.86
CA SER A 147 16.57 9.70 -14.29
C SER A 147 17.82 9.44 -15.12
N VAL A 148 19.00 9.62 -14.55
CA VAL A 148 20.28 9.56 -15.29
C VAL A 148 21.24 8.56 -14.66
N LEU A 149 21.63 8.76 -13.39
CA LEU A 149 22.73 8.00 -12.80
C LEU A 149 22.35 6.55 -12.51
N VAL A 150 21.21 6.27 -11.87
CA VAL A 150 20.78 4.90 -11.59
C VAL A 150 20.60 4.10 -12.89
N PRO A 151 19.90 4.57 -13.94
CA PRO A 151 19.80 3.84 -15.21
C PRO A 151 21.16 3.57 -15.88
N LEU A 152 22.07 4.56 -15.87
CA LEU A 152 23.42 4.42 -16.41
C LEU A 152 24.21 3.34 -15.67
N PHE A 153 24.27 3.43 -14.34
CA PHE A 153 25.02 2.49 -13.53
C PHE A 153 24.39 1.10 -13.59
N GLU A 154 23.08 0.97 -13.46
CA GLU A 154 22.36 -0.30 -13.60
C GLU A 154 22.71 -1.01 -14.91
N ALA A 155 22.83 -0.29 -16.03
CA ALA A 155 23.26 -0.88 -17.30
C ALA A 155 24.73 -1.34 -17.30
N LEU A 156 25.63 -0.61 -16.62
CA LEU A 156 27.07 -0.91 -16.57
C LEU A 156 27.45 -1.97 -15.52
N ILE A 157 26.65 -2.14 -14.47
CA ILE A 157 26.89 -3.11 -13.38
C ILE A 157 25.94 -4.31 -13.42
N GLU A 158 25.10 -4.39 -14.46
CA GLU A 158 24.13 -5.47 -14.68
C GLU A 158 24.75 -6.87 -14.50
N PRO A 159 25.94 -7.19 -15.07
CA PRO A 159 26.55 -8.51 -14.90
C PRO A 159 26.84 -8.88 -13.44
N ILE A 160 27.24 -7.89 -12.62
CA ILE A 160 27.53 -8.10 -11.20
C ILE A 160 26.24 -8.43 -10.45
N ARG A 161 25.16 -7.73 -10.75
CA ARG A 161 23.84 -7.93 -10.12
C ARG A 161 23.19 -9.24 -10.53
N VAL A 162 23.20 -9.58 -11.82
CA VAL A 162 22.65 -10.84 -12.31
C VAL A 162 23.36 -12.02 -11.66
N ARG A 163 24.68 -11.92 -11.43
CA ARG A 163 25.44 -12.94 -10.70
C ARG A 163 25.24 -12.92 -9.19
N ALA A 164 24.74 -11.83 -8.62
CA ALA A 164 24.39 -11.75 -7.20
C ALA A 164 23.03 -12.38 -6.88
N ALA A 165 22.05 -12.28 -7.79
CA ALA A 165 20.67 -12.71 -7.57
C ALA A 165 20.46 -14.24 -7.55
N GLY A 166 21.45 -15.03 -8.00
CA GLY A 166 21.33 -16.50 -8.13
C GLY A 166 20.53 -16.96 -9.35
N PRO A 167 20.49 -18.27 -9.65
CA PRO A 167 19.80 -18.81 -10.82
C PRO A 167 18.28 -18.90 -10.56
N ALA A 168 17.57 -17.78 -10.75
CA ALA A 168 16.11 -17.72 -10.59
C ALA A 168 15.32 -17.95 -11.89
N LYS A 169 15.99 -18.06 -13.05
CA LYS A 169 15.37 -18.13 -14.38
C LYS A 169 15.83 -19.38 -15.15
N THR A 170 15.06 -19.79 -16.16
CA THR A 170 15.39 -20.94 -17.01
C THR A 170 16.71 -20.76 -17.73
N ILE A 171 17.29 -21.85 -18.24
CA ILE A 171 18.52 -21.78 -19.04
C ILE A 171 18.33 -20.86 -20.26
N ASP A 172 17.18 -20.90 -20.90
CA ASP A 172 16.90 -20.09 -22.08
C ASP A 172 16.67 -18.62 -21.72
N ASP A 173 16.03 -18.33 -20.58
CA ASP A 173 15.97 -16.95 -20.06
C ASP A 173 17.33 -16.41 -19.69
N GLN A 174 18.20 -17.25 -19.13
CA GLN A 174 19.59 -16.86 -18.86
C GLN A 174 20.34 -16.62 -20.18
N ARG A 175 20.17 -17.46 -21.20
CA ARG A 175 20.77 -17.23 -22.53
C ARG A 175 20.28 -15.93 -23.15
N ARG A 176 18.96 -15.67 -23.14
CA ARG A 176 18.37 -14.42 -23.64
C ARG A 176 18.89 -13.21 -22.88
N LEU A 177 18.84 -13.24 -21.54
CA LEU A 177 19.34 -12.18 -20.68
C LEU A 177 20.82 -11.88 -20.94
N TRP A 178 21.67 -12.91 -21.03
CA TRP A 178 23.09 -12.71 -21.28
C TRP A 178 23.37 -12.25 -22.71
N ALA A 179 22.58 -12.67 -23.70
CA ALA A 179 22.66 -12.14 -25.07
C ALA A 179 22.30 -10.65 -25.12
N ASP A 180 21.26 -10.22 -24.40
CA ASP A 180 20.87 -8.81 -24.30
C ASP A 180 21.95 -7.97 -23.58
N ILE A 181 22.59 -8.52 -22.54
CA ILE A 181 23.72 -7.89 -21.84
C ILE A 181 24.93 -7.77 -22.78
N GLU A 182 25.29 -8.84 -23.49
CA GLU A 182 26.41 -8.85 -24.43
C GLU A 182 26.20 -7.84 -25.57
N GLU A 183 24.99 -7.79 -26.13
CA GLU A 183 24.62 -6.82 -27.16
C GLU A 183 24.67 -5.38 -26.63
N ARG A 184 24.17 -5.15 -25.40
CA ARG A 184 24.28 -3.83 -24.75
C ARG A 184 25.73 -3.42 -24.54
N TYR A 185 26.59 -4.32 -24.08
CA TYR A 185 28.02 -4.05 -23.90
C TYR A 185 28.70 -3.74 -25.23
N ARG A 186 28.35 -4.47 -26.28
CA ARG A 186 28.81 -4.21 -27.65
C ARG A 186 28.41 -2.80 -28.12
N LEU A 187 27.14 -2.41 -27.92
CA LEU A 187 26.63 -1.08 -28.26
C LEU A 187 27.27 0.05 -27.43
N LEU A 188 27.65 -0.23 -26.18
CA LEU A 188 28.41 0.70 -25.34
C LEU A 188 29.91 0.76 -25.70
N GLY A 189 30.38 -0.12 -26.59
CA GLY A 189 31.79 -0.21 -27.01
C GLY A 189 32.71 -0.84 -25.96
N ILE A 190 32.17 -1.71 -25.10
CA ILE A 190 32.93 -2.47 -24.11
C ILE A 190 33.35 -3.80 -24.74
N ALA A 191 34.61 -4.18 -24.57
CA ALA A 191 35.15 -5.40 -25.15
C ALA A 191 34.44 -6.66 -24.61
N GLY A 192 34.02 -7.55 -25.50
CA GLY A 192 33.20 -8.72 -25.15
C GLY A 192 33.91 -9.77 -24.28
N ASP A 193 35.24 -9.83 -24.33
CA ASP A 193 36.07 -10.66 -23.45
C ASP A 193 35.95 -10.28 -21.97
N THR A 194 35.59 -9.02 -21.67
CA THR A 194 35.30 -8.53 -20.31
C THR A 194 34.22 -9.36 -19.60
N LEU A 195 33.28 -9.93 -20.36
CA LEU A 195 32.17 -10.72 -19.83
C LEU A 195 32.46 -12.23 -19.76
N GLU A 196 33.65 -12.70 -20.13
CA GLU A 196 33.92 -14.13 -20.31
C GLU A 196 33.62 -14.97 -19.06
N ALA A 197 33.98 -14.46 -17.87
CA ALA A 197 33.67 -15.13 -16.59
C ALA A 197 32.19 -14.99 -16.18
N PHE A 198 31.53 -13.93 -16.66
CA PHE A 198 30.17 -13.56 -16.31
C PHE A 198 29.12 -14.25 -17.18
N ARG A 199 29.38 -14.50 -18.47
CA ARG A 199 28.41 -15.05 -19.42
C ARG A 199 27.80 -16.37 -18.97
N PHE A 200 26.61 -16.67 -19.46
CA PHE A 200 26.02 -17.99 -19.28
C PHE A 200 26.96 -19.07 -19.85
N GLY A 201 27.28 -20.11 -19.06
CA GLY A 201 28.28 -21.12 -19.45
C GLY A 201 29.75 -20.70 -19.29
N GLY A 202 30.06 -19.45 -18.90
CA GLY A 202 31.42 -18.91 -18.72
C GLY A 202 32.19 -19.40 -17.49
N GLY A 203 31.72 -20.47 -16.82
CA GLY A 203 32.42 -21.05 -15.67
C GLY A 203 32.28 -20.28 -14.35
N TRP A 204 31.38 -19.29 -14.23
CA TRP A 204 31.15 -18.54 -12.98
C TRP A 204 30.98 -19.43 -11.73
N HIS A 205 30.21 -20.52 -11.86
CA HIS A 205 29.95 -21.50 -10.79
C HIS A 205 31.20 -22.28 -10.34
N ARG A 206 32.28 -22.26 -11.14
CA ARG A 206 33.56 -22.92 -10.84
C ARG A 206 34.52 -22.00 -10.10
N LEU A 207 34.23 -20.70 -10.04
CA LEU A 207 35.04 -19.73 -9.31
C LEU A 207 34.70 -19.79 -7.81
N ASP A 208 35.73 -19.87 -6.99
CA ASP A 208 35.62 -19.66 -5.55
C ASP A 208 35.30 -18.18 -5.23
N ARG A 209 35.06 -17.89 -3.95
CA ARG A 209 34.67 -16.53 -3.53
C ARG A 209 35.73 -15.47 -3.92
N PRO A 210 37.04 -15.69 -3.72
CA PRO A 210 38.08 -14.79 -4.25
C PRO A 210 38.06 -14.65 -5.78
N GLY A 211 37.88 -15.74 -6.52
CA GLY A 211 37.80 -15.72 -7.99
C GLY A 211 36.62 -14.89 -8.51
N GLN A 212 35.45 -14.99 -7.88
CA GLN A 212 34.29 -14.15 -8.20
C GLN A 212 34.53 -12.68 -7.87
N GLN A 213 35.21 -12.37 -6.75
CA GLN A 213 35.60 -11.00 -6.41
C GLN A 213 36.57 -10.42 -7.43
N HIS A 214 37.57 -11.21 -7.85
CA HIS A 214 38.53 -10.81 -8.86
C HIS A 214 37.87 -10.57 -10.23
N ALA A 215 36.91 -11.41 -10.63
CA ALA A 215 36.13 -11.18 -11.85
C ALA A 215 35.36 -9.86 -11.82
N ARG A 216 34.74 -9.50 -10.68
CA ARG A 216 34.06 -8.19 -10.50
C ARG A 216 35.04 -7.02 -10.61
N LEU A 217 36.21 -7.13 -9.99
CA LEU A 217 37.24 -6.09 -10.08
C LEU A 217 37.74 -5.92 -11.53
N ARG A 218 38.01 -7.02 -12.24
CA ARG A 218 38.41 -6.98 -13.66
C ARG A 218 37.37 -6.29 -14.55
N LEU A 219 36.08 -6.55 -14.31
CA LEU A 219 35.00 -5.84 -15.01
C LEU A 219 35.07 -4.32 -14.73
N LEU A 220 35.25 -3.91 -13.47
CA LEU A 220 35.40 -2.48 -13.15
C LEU A 220 36.65 -1.86 -13.79
N ASP A 221 37.77 -2.60 -13.84
CA ASP A 221 39.00 -2.13 -14.49
C ASP A 221 38.82 -1.98 -16.00
N ALA A 222 38.12 -2.90 -16.65
CA ALA A 222 37.78 -2.79 -18.07
C ALA A 222 36.84 -1.60 -18.34
N LEU A 223 35.85 -1.35 -17.49
CA LEU A 223 35.01 -0.15 -17.58
C LEU A 223 35.81 1.14 -17.37
N THR A 224 36.80 1.12 -16.46
CA THR A 224 37.69 2.27 -16.20
C THR A 224 38.62 2.56 -17.39
N ALA A 225 38.92 1.56 -18.22
CA ALA A 225 39.77 1.71 -19.40
C ALA A 225 39.06 2.35 -20.61
N VAL A 226 37.72 2.37 -20.62
CA VAL A 226 36.93 3.05 -21.65
C VAL A 226 36.75 4.52 -21.25
N ASP A 227 36.80 5.42 -22.21
CA ASP A 227 36.51 6.84 -21.98
C ASP A 227 35.08 7.00 -21.37
N PRO A 228 34.95 7.52 -20.15
CA PRO A 228 33.66 7.69 -19.48
C PRO A 228 32.68 8.53 -20.30
N LEU A 229 33.17 9.52 -21.06
CA LEU A 229 32.31 10.35 -21.92
C LEU A 229 31.72 9.53 -23.07
N GLN A 230 32.48 8.60 -23.66
CA GLN A 230 31.97 7.69 -24.68
C GLN A 230 30.91 6.74 -24.12
N LEU A 231 31.13 6.17 -22.92
CA LEU A 231 30.14 5.31 -22.27
C LEU A 231 28.82 6.05 -22.02
N VAL A 232 28.91 7.26 -21.48
CA VAL A 232 27.73 8.09 -21.16
C VAL A 232 26.98 8.51 -22.43
N THR A 233 27.68 9.03 -23.44
CA THR A 233 27.05 9.48 -24.69
C THR A 233 26.39 8.33 -25.46
N ARG A 234 27.01 7.14 -25.49
CA ARG A 234 26.40 5.94 -26.08
C ARG A 234 25.18 5.48 -25.28
N HIS A 235 25.26 5.47 -23.95
CA HIS A 235 24.12 5.13 -23.11
C HIS A 235 22.96 6.11 -23.31
N ARG A 236 23.21 7.42 -23.30
CA ARG A 236 22.22 8.46 -23.61
C ARG A 236 21.58 8.20 -24.96
N THR A 237 22.38 7.89 -25.99
CA THR A 237 21.88 7.62 -27.34
C THR A 237 20.89 6.45 -27.36
N LEU A 238 21.18 5.37 -26.63
CA LEU A 238 20.25 4.25 -26.48
C LEU A 238 18.93 4.68 -25.80
N GLN A 239 18.99 5.57 -24.79
CA GLN A 239 17.79 6.14 -24.16
C GLN A 239 17.00 7.03 -25.14
N MET A 240 17.69 7.84 -25.95
CA MET A 240 17.06 8.68 -26.97
C MET A 240 16.39 7.84 -28.06
N GLN A 241 17.04 6.77 -28.53
CA GLN A 241 16.47 5.84 -29.51
C GLN A 241 15.20 5.15 -28.97
N ALA A 242 15.17 4.80 -27.68
CA ALA A 242 13.95 4.28 -27.05
C ALA A 242 12.82 5.31 -27.05
N LEU A 243 13.11 6.58 -26.74
CA LEU A 243 12.15 7.68 -26.80
C LEU A 243 11.65 7.94 -28.23
N MET A 244 12.56 7.99 -29.21
CA MET A 244 12.24 8.14 -30.64
C MET A 244 11.35 6.99 -31.12
N THR A 245 11.65 5.76 -30.72
CA THR A 245 10.84 4.58 -31.05
C THR A 245 9.43 4.69 -30.47
N GLY A 246 9.33 5.09 -29.20
CA GLY A 246 8.05 5.35 -28.53
C GLY A 246 7.23 6.44 -29.22
N PHE A 247 7.88 7.54 -29.61
CA PHE A 247 7.28 8.63 -30.37
C PHE A 247 6.76 8.13 -31.73
N ALA A 248 7.63 7.48 -32.52
CA ALA A 248 7.28 6.97 -33.85
C ALA A 248 6.10 5.99 -33.81
N LYS A 249 6.06 5.09 -32.81
CA LYS A 249 4.96 4.13 -32.64
C LYS A 249 3.61 4.81 -32.44
N LYS A 250 3.58 6.00 -31.81
CA LYS A 250 2.36 6.75 -31.48
C LYS A 250 2.03 7.86 -32.49
N ALA A 251 2.96 8.22 -33.37
CA ALA A 251 2.83 9.29 -34.36
C ALA A 251 2.25 8.82 -35.74
N LYS A 252 1.54 7.69 -35.79
CA LYS A 252 1.09 7.07 -37.07
C LYS A 252 0.23 7.98 -37.97
N THR A 253 -0.50 8.94 -37.39
CA THR A 253 -1.37 9.90 -38.12
C THR A 253 -1.04 11.36 -37.73
N GLY A 254 0.24 11.73 -37.69
CA GLY A 254 0.67 13.10 -37.38
C GLY A 254 1.76 13.14 -36.31
N THR A 255 1.59 13.96 -35.28
CA THR A 255 2.50 14.06 -34.13
C THR A 255 1.91 13.32 -32.94
N ALA A 256 2.74 12.84 -32.02
CA ALA A 256 2.24 12.07 -30.87
C ALA A 256 1.99 13.00 -29.67
N LEU A 257 0.87 12.78 -28.97
CA LEU A 257 0.58 13.39 -27.68
C LEU A 257 1.59 12.93 -26.62
N ALA A 258 2.09 13.84 -25.77
CA ALA A 258 3.05 13.52 -24.70
C ALA A 258 2.59 12.33 -23.85
N ARG A 259 1.34 12.39 -23.37
CA ARG A 259 0.72 11.36 -22.52
C ARG A 259 0.65 9.96 -23.16
N ARG A 260 0.69 9.86 -24.49
CA ARG A 260 0.70 8.57 -25.21
C ARG A 260 2.10 7.98 -25.36
N VAL A 261 3.14 8.83 -25.28
CA VAL A 261 4.55 8.45 -25.41
C VAL A 261 5.19 8.22 -24.04
N LEU A 262 4.87 9.05 -23.03
CA LEU A 262 5.48 9.06 -21.69
C LEU A 262 5.04 7.88 -20.80
N THR A 263 5.45 6.67 -21.17
CA THR A 263 5.32 5.47 -20.35
C THR A 263 6.22 5.56 -19.10
N ARG A 264 6.01 4.71 -18.08
CA ARG A 264 6.87 4.66 -16.88
C ARG A 264 8.36 4.51 -17.21
N ALA A 265 8.70 3.84 -18.31
CA ALA A 265 10.09 3.65 -18.73
C ALA A 265 10.69 4.90 -19.41
N LEU A 266 9.87 5.72 -20.08
CA LEU A 266 10.33 6.93 -20.79
C LEU A 266 10.22 8.21 -19.97
N GLN A 267 9.44 8.20 -18.88
CA GLN A 267 9.38 9.32 -17.93
C GLN A 267 10.75 9.70 -17.35
N PRO A 268 11.61 8.77 -16.87
CA PRO A 268 12.97 9.09 -16.47
C PRO A 268 13.78 9.72 -17.60
N VAL A 269 13.62 9.24 -18.84
CA VAL A 269 14.36 9.75 -20.01
C VAL A 269 14.01 11.22 -20.26
N VAL A 270 12.73 11.57 -20.27
CA VAL A 270 12.29 12.96 -20.52
C VAL A 270 12.62 13.87 -19.33
N SER A 271 12.46 13.40 -18.10
CA SER A 271 12.89 14.15 -16.91
C SER A 271 14.40 14.34 -16.83
N GLY A 272 15.19 13.38 -17.30
CA GLY A 272 16.64 13.40 -17.22
C GLY A 272 17.29 14.29 -18.27
N TYR A 273 16.91 14.08 -19.54
CA TYR A 273 17.59 14.70 -20.68
C TYR A 273 16.89 15.96 -21.21
N PHE A 274 15.63 16.17 -20.86
CA PHE A 274 14.82 17.32 -21.29
C PHE A 274 14.23 18.09 -20.11
N ALA A 275 14.66 17.82 -18.88
CA ALA A 275 14.14 18.46 -17.67
C ALA A 275 12.61 18.42 -17.56
N GLY A 276 12.00 17.35 -18.07
CA GLY A 276 10.56 17.14 -18.07
C GLY A 276 9.77 17.93 -19.12
N ASP A 277 10.46 18.70 -19.96
CA ASP A 277 9.85 19.55 -20.98
C ASP A 277 9.57 18.76 -22.27
N TRP A 278 8.28 18.52 -22.54
CA TRP A 278 7.85 17.84 -23.76
C TRP A 278 8.07 18.68 -25.03
N LEU A 279 7.99 20.01 -24.96
CA LEU A 279 8.25 20.87 -26.11
C LEU A 279 9.72 20.80 -26.50
N ALA A 280 10.62 20.67 -25.53
CA ALA A 280 12.03 20.43 -25.76
C ALA A 280 12.29 19.07 -26.46
N VAL A 281 11.50 18.04 -26.17
CA VAL A 281 11.54 16.75 -26.90
C VAL A 281 11.09 16.94 -28.34
N LEU A 282 9.98 17.66 -28.57
CA LEU A 282 9.46 17.90 -29.91
C LEU A 282 10.41 18.73 -30.77
N ASP A 283 11.08 19.73 -30.18
CA ASP A 283 12.14 20.50 -30.84
C ASP A 283 13.31 19.60 -31.28
N TYR A 284 13.78 18.73 -30.39
CA TYR A 284 14.83 17.75 -30.70
C TYR A 284 14.44 16.79 -31.82
N LEU A 285 13.18 16.33 -31.81
CA LEU A 285 12.62 15.46 -32.85
C LEU A 285 12.21 16.21 -34.13
N GLN A 286 12.34 17.55 -34.17
CA GLN A 286 11.89 18.42 -35.25
C GLN A 286 10.44 18.13 -35.65
N ALA A 287 9.58 17.98 -34.62
CA ALA A 287 8.18 17.64 -34.75
C ALA A 287 7.31 18.79 -34.24
N PRO A 288 6.22 19.17 -34.94
CA PRO A 288 5.28 20.12 -34.36
C PRO A 288 4.52 19.50 -33.18
N PRO A 289 3.97 20.30 -32.25
CA PRO A 289 3.07 19.79 -31.22
C PRO A 289 1.81 19.18 -31.86
N HIS A 290 1.19 18.23 -31.16
CA HIS A 290 -0.11 17.72 -31.57
C HIS A 290 -1.18 18.82 -31.40
N PRO A 291 -2.21 18.92 -32.25
CA PRO A 291 -3.26 19.94 -32.11
C PRO A 291 -3.96 19.93 -30.75
N ASP A 292 -4.15 18.74 -30.17
CA ASP A 292 -4.72 18.53 -28.84
C ASP A 292 -3.66 18.48 -27.72
N GLU A 293 -2.44 18.97 -27.95
CA GLU A 293 -1.39 19.01 -26.93
C GLU A 293 -1.65 20.16 -25.95
N GLU A 294 -1.81 19.85 -24.67
CA GLU A 294 -1.95 20.82 -23.59
C GLU A 294 -0.86 20.60 -22.54
N VAL A 295 0.02 21.59 -22.36
CA VAL A 295 1.05 21.58 -21.31
C VAL A 295 0.53 22.36 -20.12
N ILE A 296 0.08 21.65 -19.09
CA ILE A 296 -0.37 22.26 -17.83
C ILE A 296 0.89 22.72 -17.07
N THR A 297 1.09 24.03 -16.92
CA THR A 297 2.27 24.60 -16.23
C THR A 297 2.01 24.93 -14.75
N ALA A 298 0.74 24.97 -14.34
CA ALA A 298 0.31 25.14 -12.96
C ALA A 298 -0.97 24.34 -12.71
N LEU A 299 -1.10 23.75 -11.52
CA LEU A 299 -2.35 23.11 -11.12
C LEU A 299 -3.40 24.18 -10.77
N PRO A 300 -4.70 23.90 -11.01
CA PRO A 300 -5.77 24.73 -10.49
C PRO A 300 -5.69 24.89 -8.97
N GLU A 301 -6.09 26.04 -8.45
CA GLU A 301 -6.25 26.21 -7.01
C GLU A 301 -7.40 25.34 -6.48
N PRO A 302 -7.20 24.62 -5.37
CA PRO A 302 -8.27 23.87 -4.71
C PRO A 302 -9.46 24.78 -4.37
N ARG A 303 -10.65 24.44 -4.88
CA ARG A 303 -11.90 25.09 -4.51
C ARG A 303 -12.69 24.16 -3.62
N LEU A 304 -12.91 24.58 -2.38
CA LEU A 304 -13.63 23.76 -1.40
C LEU A 304 -15.06 24.25 -1.22
N TYR A 305 -16.01 23.32 -1.23
CA TYR A 305 -17.44 23.56 -1.03
C TYR A 305 -17.86 23.12 0.38
N VAL A 306 -17.28 23.79 1.38
CA VAL A 306 -17.55 23.57 2.82
C VAL A 306 -17.83 24.94 3.43
N GLY A 307 -18.89 25.06 4.26
CA GLY A 307 -19.24 26.35 4.88
C GLY A 307 -20.24 27.20 4.09
N MET A 308 -20.73 26.70 2.96
CA MET A 308 -21.71 27.43 2.11
C MET A 308 -23.03 27.69 2.83
N SER A 309 -23.42 26.82 3.77
CA SER A 309 -24.63 26.99 4.57
C SER A 309 -24.59 28.26 5.43
N ALA A 310 -23.43 28.58 6.02
CA ALA A 310 -23.25 29.80 6.80
C ALA A 310 -23.30 31.08 5.95
N GLN A 311 -23.09 30.96 4.63
CA GLN A 311 -23.16 32.06 3.66
C GLN A 311 -24.54 32.18 3.00
N ALA A 312 -25.48 31.27 3.32
CA ALA A 312 -26.77 31.17 2.64
C ALA A 312 -27.56 32.49 2.67
N ALA A 313 -27.58 33.20 3.80
CA ALA A 313 -28.23 34.50 3.92
C ALA A 313 -27.65 35.56 2.96
N GLY A 314 -26.32 35.59 2.80
CA GLY A 314 -25.65 36.49 1.86
C GLY A 314 -25.94 36.12 0.40
N MET A 315 -25.85 34.83 0.08
CA MET A 315 -26.16 34.30 -1.25
C MET A 315 -27.63 34.55 -1.63
N ALA A 316 -28.55 34.40 -0.68
CA ALA A 316 -29.98 34.69 -0.82
C ALA A 316 -30.21 36.17 -1.16
N ALA A 317 -29.56 37.07 -0.41
CA ALA A 317 -29.65 38.51 -0.64
C ALA A 317 -29.08 38.93 -2.01
N GLU A 318 -27.96 38.35 -2.45
CA GLU A 318 -27.35 38.64 -3.74
C GLU A 318 -28.15 38.10 -4.93
N ALA A 319 -28.69 36.88 -4.81
CA ALA A 319 -29.43 36.22 -5.88
C ALA A 319 -30.92 36.59 -5.90
N GLY A 320 -31.42 37.32 -4.91
CA GLY A 320 -32.83 37.73 -4.82
C GLY A 320 -33.80 36.56 -4.58
N ILE A 321 -33.32 35.49 -3.97
CA ILE A 321 -34.10 34.27 -3.67
C ILE A 321 -34.22 34.04 -2.16
N PRO A 322 -35.33 33.45 -1.68
CA PRO A 322 -35.51 33.14 -0.26
C PRO A 322 -34.38 32.25 0.30
N GLU A 323 -33.95 32.51 1.54
CA GLU A 323 -32.86 31.75 2.19
C GLU A 323 -33.17 30.26 2.35
N ASN A 324 -34.44 29.90 2.56
CA ASN A 324 -34.87 28.50 2.61
C ASN A 324 -34.72 27.79 1.25
N GLU A 325 -34.86 28.51 0.13
CA GLU A 325 -34.60 27.95 -1.20
C GLU A 325 -33.10 27.71 -1.42
N ILE A 326 -32.23 28.63 -0.98
CA ILE A 326 -30.77 28.40 -0.98
C ILE A 326 -30.41 27.16 -0.16
N HIS A 327 -30.97 27.01 1.04
CA HIS A 327 -30.73 25.82 1.85
C HIS A 327 -31.21 24.53 1.17
N ALA A 328 -32.36 24.55 0.48
CA ALA A 328 -32.83 23.41 -0.30
C ALA A 328 -31.91 23.09 -1.50
N MET A 329 -31.41 24.12 -2.19
CA MET A 329 -30.45 23.97 -3.29
C MET A 329 -29.12 23.39 -2.80
N LEU A 330 -28.61 23.86 -1.66
CA LEU A 330 -27.40 23.35 -1.05
C LEU A 330 -27.57 21.89 -0.59
N ALA A 331 -28.71 21.55 0.00
CA ALA A 331 -29.02 20.18 0.38
C ALA A 331 -29.05 19.24 -0.84
N ALA A 332 -29.68 19.67 -1.93
CA ALA A 332 -29.68 18.93 -3.20
C ALA A 332 -28.27 18.80 -3.80
N PHE A 333 -27.47 19.87 -3.78
CA PHE A 333 -26.08 19.85 -4.27
C PHE A 333 -25.18 18.91 -3.46
N LEU A 334 -25.33 18.89 -2.13
CA LEU A 334 -24.58 18.02 -1.22
C LEU A 334 -25.11 16.57 -1.21
N GLY A 335 -26.23 16.30 -1.90
CA GLY A 335 -26.85 14.98 -1.96
C GLY A 335 -27.45 14.51 -0.63
N GLY A 336 -27.85 15.45 0.24
CA GLY A 336 -28.33 15.18 1.59
C GLY A 336 -29.64 15.90 1.94
N PRO A 337 -30.23 15.59 3.11
CA PRO A 337 -31.46 16.25 3.58
C PRO A 337 -31.19 17.62 4.23
N THR A 338 -29.92 17.96 4.48
CA THR A 338 -29.48 19.18 5.17
C THR A 338 -28.61 20.02 4.24
N SER A 339 -28.61 21.33 4.45
CA SER A 339 -27.73 22.29 3.76
C SER A 339 -26.29 22.27 4.31
N LEU A 340 -26.04 21.58 5.43
CA LEU A 340 -24.72 21.43 6.02
C LEU A 340 -23.95 20.33 5.30
N SER A 341 -22.70 20.61 4.99
CA SER A 341 -21.80 19.58 4.47
C SER A 341 -21.50 18.52 5.53
N PRO A 342 -21.16 17.28 5.14
CA PRO A 342 -20.70 16.24 6.07
C PRO A 342 -19.50 16.67 6.93
N VAL A 343 -18.68 17.60 6.42
CA VAL A 343 -17.54 18.18 7.13
C VAL A 343 -18.03 19.10 8.25
N GLU A 344 -18.98 19.99 7.97
CA GLU A 344 -19.56 20.91 8.96
C GLU A 344 -20.24 20.16 10.11
N GLU A 345 -21.00 19.11 9.82
CA GLU A 345 -21.64 18.28 10.85
C GLU A 345 -20.61 17.65 11.80
N ARG A 346 -19.48 17.18 11.26
CA ARG A 346 -18.38 16.61 12.06
C ARG A 346 -17.64 17.65 12.86
N VAL A 347 -17.35 18.82 12.27
CA VAL A 347 -16.71 19.92 13.01
C VAL A 347 -17.58 20.36 14.20
N ALA A 348 -18.90 20.43 14.03
CA ALA A 348 -19.82 20.70 15.14
C ALA A 348 -19.72 19.63 16.23
N ALA A 349 -19.79 18.35 15.87
CA ALA A 349 -19.65 17.23 16.81
C ALA A 349 -18.30 17.22 17.55
N LEU A 350 -17.21 17.62 16.87
CA LEU A 350 -15.89 17.73 17.50
C LEU A 350 -15.85 18.84 18.58
N ARG A 351 -16.58 19.94 18.40
CA ARG A 351 -16.70 21.00 19.42
C ARG A 351 -17.50 20.52 20.63
N ASP A 352 -18.62 19.84 20.38
CA ASP A 352 -19.47 19.27 21.43
C ASP A 352 -18.68 18.23 22.24
N TRP A 353 -17.94 17.36 21.54
CA TRP A 353 -17.06 16.38 22.16
C TRP A 353 -15.94 17.03 22.96
N TRP A 354 -15.28 18.07 22.42
CA TRP A 354 -14.21 18.80 23.12
C TRP A 354 -14.72 19.43 24.42
N THR A 355 -15.93 19.99 24.40
CA THR A 355 -16.57 20.58 25.57
C THR A 355 -16.79 19.54 26.66
N ALA A 356 -17.32 18.36 26.31
CA ALA A 356 -17.50 17.27 27.24
C ALA A 356 -16.16 16.74 27.77
N PHE A 357 -15.16 16.57 26.89
CA PHE A 357 -13.80 16.19 27.25
C PHE A 357 -13.16 17.15 28.27
N ASP A 358 -13.26 18.46 28.05
CA ASP A 358 -12.74 19.46 28.97
C ASP A 358 -13.42 19.35 30.35
N GLN A 359 -14.75 19.23 30.37
CA GLN A 359 -15.52 19.09 31.60
C GLN A 359 -15.12 17.84 32.39
N THR A 360 -14.99 16.69 31.72
CA THR A 360 -14.59 15.42 32.34
C THR A 360 -13.22 15.53 33.02
N HIS A 361 -12.23 16.15 32.35
CA HIS A 361 -10.91 16.38 32.95
C HIS A 361 -10.94 17.40 34.09
N ALA A 362 -11.74 18.46 33.95
CA ALA A 362 -11.80 19.55 34.94
C ALA A 362 -12.36 19.10 36.30
N VAL A 363 -13.22 18.08 36.32
CA VAL A 363 -13.85 17.59 37.55
C VAL A 363 -13.14 16.41 38.20
N GLN A 364 -12.09 15.87 37.57
CA GLN A 364 -11.35 14.70 38.06
C GLN A 364 -10.69 14.99 39.41
N ARG A 365 -10.78 14.10 40.40
CA ARG A 365 -10.21 14.30 41.75
C ARG A 365 -9.48 13.03 42.23
N PRO A 366 -8.57 13.13 43.23
CA PRO A 366 -7.99 11.96 43.88
C PRO A 366 -9.07 10.96 44.32
N GLY A 367 -8.80 9.66 44.16
CA GLY A 367 -9.77 8.59 44.43
C GLY A 367 -10.78 8.31 43.32
N MET A 368 -10.87 9.15 42.28
CA MET A 368 -11.55 8.77 41.04
C MET A 368 -10.70 7.77 40.24
N ARG A 369 -11.33 7.11 39.26
CA ARG A 369 -10.58 6.29 38.31
C ARG A 369 -9.73 7.18 37.38
N PRO A 370 -8.57 6.70 36.92
CA PRO A 370 -7.85 7.31 35.79
C PRO A 370 -8.77 7.49 34.58
N LEU A 371 -8.63 8.62 33.89
CA LEU A 371 -9.31 8.87 32.61
C LEU A 371 -8.61 8.19 31.42
N TRP A 372 -7.77 7.19 31.68
CA TRP A 372 -7.06 6.45 30.64
C TRP A 372 -8.06 5.53 29.94
N GLY A 373 -8.34 5.80 28.66
CA GLY A 373 -9.44 5.20 27.88
C GLY A 373 -10.61 6.15 27.60
N LEU A 374 -10.53 7.42 28.04
CA LEU A 374 -11.44 8.48 27.59
C LEU A 374 -11.29 8.77 26.09
N VAL A 375 -10.05 8.72 25.59
CA VAL A 375 -9.76 8.74 24.16
C VAL A 375 -9.54 7.29 23.74
N ASP A 376 -10.30 6.84 22.74
CA ASP A 376 -10.25 5.46 22.29
C ASP A 376 -8.94 5.19 21.52
N GLU A 377 -8.26 4.13 21.91
CA GLU A 377 -7.07 3.61 21.23
C GLU A 377 -7.46 2.36 20.43
N ASN A 378 -6.51 1.70 19.75
CA ASN A 378 -6.80 0.42 19.12
C ASN A 378 -7.26 -0.60 20.18
N VAL A 379 -8.11 -1.56 19.78
CA VAL A 379 -8.63 -2.62 20.67
C VAL A 379 -7.46 -3.29 21.41
N MET A 380 -7.34 -2.95 22.70
CA MET A 380 -6.31 -3.47 23.58
C MET A 380 -6.59 -4.93 23.91
N VAL A 381 -5.53 -5.69 24.17
CA VAL A 381 -5.59 -7.14 24.33
C VAL A 381 -6.55 -7.52 25.48
N PHE A 382 -7.63 -8.25 25.15
CA PHE A 382 -8.68 -8.74 26.06
C PHE A 382 -8.14 -9.69 27.14
N SER A 383 -6.97 -10.29 26.90
CA SER A 383 -6.37 -11.25 27.81
C SER A 383 -5.86 -10.62 29.09
N TRP A 384 -5.73 -9.29 29.22
CA TRP A 384 -5.22 -8.68 30.45
C TRP A 384 -6.36 -8.11 31.28
N GLN A 385 -6.43 -8.50 32.56
CA GLN A 385 -7.22 -7.74 33.54
C GLN A 385 -6.62 -6.34 33.71
N ASP A 386 -7.48 -5.32 33.85
CA ASP A 386 -7.15 -3.89 33.98
C ASP A 386 -6.25 -3.59 35.19
N LYS A 387 -4.96 -3.92 35.09
CA LYS A 387 -3.98 -3.81 36.18
C LYS A 387 -3.16 -2.51 36.12
N HIS A 388 -3.31 -1.71 35.07
CA HIS A 388 -2.56 -0.46 34.83
C HIS A 388 -3.44 0.80 34.87
N GLY A 389 -4.75 0.66 35.11
CA GLY A 389 -5.67 1.80 35.16
C GLY A 389 -6.18 2.28 33.81
N PHE A 390 -5.97 1.54 32.72
CA PHE A 390 -6.74 1.75 31.49
C PHE A 390 -8.17 1.23 31.68
N THR A 391 -9.17 1.92 31.14
CA THR A 391 -10.56 1.45 31.11
C THR A 391 -11.07 1.53 29.68
N GLN A 392 -11.30 0.37 29.08
CA GLN A 392 -11.83 0.24 27.73
C GLN A 392 -13.17 0.98 27.62
N GLN A 393 -13.35 1.76 26.54
CA GLN A 393 -14.57 2.52 26.27
C GLN A 393 -15.05 3.45 27.39
N LEU A 394 -14.11 4.02 28.17
CA LEU A 394 -14.46 4.88 29.30
C LEU A 394 -15.34 6.07 28.88
N TYR A 395 -15.18 6.58 27.65
CA TYR A 395 -16.02 7.64 27.08
C TYR A 395 -17.52 7.33 27.14
N ARG A 396 -17.95 6.07 26.98
CA ARG A 396 -19.37 5.68 27.09
C ARG A 396 -19.90 5.85 28.52
N GLN A 397 -19.01 5.83 29.51
CA GLN A 397 -19.34 5.92 30.93
C GLN A 397 -19.26 7.35 31.49
N VAL A 398 -18.41 8.21 30.91
CA VAL A 398 -18.10 9.53 31.47
C VAL A 398 -18.49 10.71 30.58
N LEU A 399 -18.78 10.49 29.30
CA LEU A 399 -19.30 11.52 28.39
C LEU A 399 -20.84 11.46 28.31
N PRO A 400 -21.52 12.57 27.97
CA PRO A 400 -22.95 12.57 27.72
C PRO A 400 -23.34 11.58 26.60
N ALA A 401 -24.47 10.87 26.77
CA ALA A 401 -24.98 9.93 25.78
C ALA A 401 -25.19 10.56 24.40
N SER A 402 -25.69 11.80 24.35
CA SER A 402 -25.90 12.55 23.10
C SER A 402 -24.60 12.78 22.31
N VAL A 403 -23.49 13.03 22.99
CA VAL A 403 -22.17 13.21 22.37
C VAL A 403 -21.69 11.87 21.78
N ASN A 404 -21.87 10.77 22.52
CA ASN A 404 -21.52 9.44 22.04
C ASN A 404 -22.36 9.04 20.82
N GLU A 405 -23.68 9.23 20.86
CA GLU A 405 -24.58 8.94 19.74
C GLU A 405 -24.26 9.77 18.49
N GLN A 406 -23.87 11.03 18.67
CA GLN A 406 -23.46 11.90 17.56
C GLN A 406 -22.17 11.39 16.91
N VAL A 407 -21.17 10.98 17.70
CA VAL A 407 -19.92 10.40 17.19
C VAL A 407 -20.17 9.05 16.52
N ASP A 408 -20.92 8.16 17.17
CA ASP A 408 -21.32 6.86 16.62
C ASP A 408 -21.99 7.06 15.25
N ARG A 409 -22.97 7.97 15.13
CA ARG A 409 -23.66 8.25 13.85
C ARG A 409 -22.76 8.83 12.77
N LEU A 410 -21.91 9.81 13.12
CA LEU A 410 -21.09 10.51 12.12
C LEU A 410 -19.87 9.70 11.68
N TRP A 411 -19.31 8.84 12.52
CA TRP A 411 -18.17 7.99 12.16
C TRP A 411 -18.53 6.50 12.03
N GLN A 412 -19.81 6.14 11.89
CA GLN A 412 -20.28 4.75 11.75
C GLN A 412 -19.77 4.00 10.50
N SER A 413 -19.17 4.69 9.53
CA SER A 413 -18.78 4.09 8.24
C SER A 413 -17.44 4.59 7.74
N VAL A 414 -16.80 3.75 6.93
CA VAL A 414 -15.52 4.01 6.26
C VAL A 414 -15.51 3.41 4.86
N THR A 415 -14.59 3.87 4.02
CA THR A 415 -14.19 3.19 2.79
C THR A 415 -12.84 2.52 3.00
N LEU A 416 -12.67 1.33 2.42
CA LEU A 416 -11.39 0.63 2.39
C LEU A 416 -10.66 0.99 1.09
N GLN A 417 -9.38 1.34 1.16
CA GLN A 417 -8.59 1.81 0.01
C GLN A 417 -8.64 0.83 -1.19
N ARG A 418 -8.59 -0.49 -0.93
CA ARG A 418 -8.63 -1.54 -1.97
C ARG A 418 -10.04 -1.93 -2.39
N HIS A 419 -11.05 -1.52 -1.63
CA HIS A 419 -12.47 -1.80 -1.90
C HIS A 419 -13.26 -0.49 -1.97
N ALA A 420 -12.73 0.48 -2.72
CA ALA A 420 -13.25 1.84 -2.80
C ALA A 420 -14.70 1.95 -3.31
N LYS A 421 -15.23 0.89 -3.93
CA LYS A 421 -16.61 0.83 -4.43
C LYS A 421 -17.65 0.68 -3.32
N SER A 422 -17.24 0.32 -2.10
CA SER A 422 -18.17 0.01 -1.01
C SER A 422 -17.88 0.86 0.22
N ILE A 423 -18.94 1.37 0.86
CA ILE A 423 -18.90 1.99 2.17
C ILE A 423 -19.30 0.94 3.20
N VAL A 424 -18.38 0.60 4.10
CA VAL A 424 -18.53 -0.46 5.10
C VAL A 424 -18.64 0.13 6.51
N SER A 425 -19.03 -0.69 7.47
CA SER A 425 -19.11 -0.33 8.88
C SER A 425 -17.75 0.09 9.43
N ASN A 426 -17.73 1.12 10.26
CA ASN A 426 -16.59 1.45 11.09
C ASN A 426 -16.77 0.81 12.48
N PRO A 427 -15.93 -0.15 12.87
CA PRO A 427 -16.06 -0.80 14.17
C PRO A 427 -15.60 0.10 15.34
N LEU A 428 -14.82 1.16 15.06
CA LEU A 428 -14.23 2.03 16.08
C LEU A 428 -14.47 3.52 15.72
N PRO A 429 -15.73 4.00 15.78
CA PRO A 429 -16.08 5.38 15.42
C PRO A 429 -15.35 6.43 16.27
N HIS A 430 -15.23 6.18 17.58
CA HIS A 430 -14.56 7.10 18.50
C HIS A 430 -13.04 7.19 18.27
N HIS A 431 -12.40 6.11 17.81
CA HIS A 431 -10.99 6.12 17.44
C HIS A 431 -10.74 7.02 16.23
N LEU A 432 -11.53 6.85 15.16
CA LEU A 432 -11.42 7.67 13.95
C LEU A 432 -11.77 9.15 14.18
N MET A 433 -12.71 9.42 15.08
CA MET A 433 -13.01 10.78 15.56
C MET A 433 -11.79 11.39 16.28
N ALA A 434 -11.12 10.63 17.14
CA ALA A 434 -9.90 11.08 17.81
C ALA A 434 -8.76 11.37 16.82
N GLU A 435 -8.62 10.56 15.75
CA GLU A 435 -7.67 10.84 14.65
C GLU A 435 -7.99 12.15 13.92
N ALA A 436 -9.28 12.48 13.73
CA ALA A 436 -9.70 13.74 13.13
C ALA A 436 -9.26 14.94 14.00
N LEU A 437 -9.43 14.84 15.32
CA LEU A 437 -8.93 15.84 16.29
C LEU A 437 -7.41 15.92 16.32
N GLY A 438 -6.69 14.81 16.18
CA GLY A 438 -5.25 14.78 15.94
C GLY A 438 -4.39 15.36 17.07
N PRO A 439 -3.29 16.10 16.75
CA PRO A 439 -2.27 16.50 17.73
C PRO A 439 -2.75 17.27 18.97
N ALA A 440 -3.83 18.05 18.85
CA ALA A 440 -4.40 18.77 19.99
C ALA A 440 -4.90 17.78 21.06
N LEU A 441 -5.68 16.79 20.62
CA LEU A 441 -6.19 15.78 21.53
C LEU A 441 -5.06 14.92 22.13
N GLU A 442 -4.10 14.51 21.31
CA GLU A 442 -2.92 13.76 21.75
C GLU A 442 -2.18 14.48 22.88
N PHE A 443 -1.90 15.78 22.71
CA PHE A 443 -1.20 16.57 23.72
C PHE A 443 -2.05 16.79 24.97
N TRP A 444 -3.27 17.32 24.83
CA TRP A 444 -4.09 17.74 25.96
C TRP A 444 -4.60 16.56 26.79
N HIS A 445 -4.88 15.41 26.16
CA HIS A 445 -5.17 14.18 26.89
C HIS A 445 -3.91 13.62 27.55
N GLY A 446 -2.79 13.56 26.80
CA GLY A 446 -1.53 13.02 27.29
C GLY A 446 -0.98 13.77 28.51
N VAL A 447 -0.96 15.10 28.49
CA VAL A 447 -0.47 15.89 29.63
C VAL A 447 -1.36 15.73 30.87
N ALA A 448 -2.67 15.59 30.69
CA ALA A 448 -3.59 15.32 31.79
C ALA A 448 -3.37 13.92 32.39
N LEU A 449 -3.15 12.90 31.55
CA LEU A 449 -2.76 11.57 32.02
C LEU A 449 -1.41 11.58 32.72
N THR A 450 -0.43 12.32 32.22
CA THR A 450 0.88 12.49 32.87
C THR A 450 0.72 13.08 34.26
N ALA A 451 -0.10 14.13 34.40
CA ALA A 451 -0.41 14.72 35.69
C ALA A 451 -1.10 13.73 36.64
N TRP A 452 -2.06 12.96 36.14
CA TRP A 452 -2.70 11.90 36.91
C TRP A 452 -1.67 10.87 37.39
N PHE A 453 -0.85 10.33 36.50
CA PHE A 453 0.07 9.24 36.85
C PHE A 453 1.24 9.69 37.74
N VAL A 454 1.65 10.96 37.69
CA VAL A 454 2.62 11.52 38.62
C VAL A 454 2.05 11.65 40.04
N CYS A 455 0.74 11.90 40.17
CA CYS A 455 0.12 12.18 41.47
C CYS A 455 -0.62 10.98 42.07
N GLU A 456 -1.25 10.13 41.27
CA GLU A 456 -2.22 9.10 41.68
C GLU A 456 -1.94 7.71 41.07
N GLY A 457 -0.91 7.58 40.25
CA GLY A 457 -0.71 6.42 39.39
C GLY A 457 0.45 5.52 39.75
N PRO A 458 0.45 4.24 39.32
CA PRO A 458 1.58 3.35 39.56
C PRO A 458 2.87 3.80 38.87
N TYR A 459 2.77 4.50 37.73
CA TYR A 459 3.93 4.93 36.95
C TYR A 459 3.55 6.00 35.92
N SER A 460 4.37 7.05 35.80
CA SER A 460 4.34 8.00 34.67
C SER A 460 5.58 7.85 33.80
N ARG A 461 5.40 7.92 32.47
CA ARG A 461 6.50 7.86 31.49
C ARG A 461 7.37 9.10 31.47
N ALA A 462 6.86 10.22 31.97
CA ALA A 462 7.57 11.50 32.04
C ALA A 462 7.24 12.23 33.34
N PRO A 463 8.20 12.98 33.93
CA PRO A 463 7.89 13.94 34.98
C PRO A 463 7.15 15.16 34.40
N LEU A 464 6.49 15.94 35.26
CA LEU A 464 5.82 17.19 34.85
C LEU A 464 6.81 18.20 34.25
N SER A 465 8.04 18.24 34.78
CA SER A 465 9.13 19.06 34.24
C SER A 465 9.62 18.63 32.83
N GLY A 466 9.35 17.39 32.42
CA GLY A 466 9.77 16.79 31.14
C GLY A 466 8.67 16.73 30.06
N VAL A 467 7.48 17.27 30.33
CA VAL A 467 6.33 17.24 29.41
C VAL A 467 6.65 17.86 28.04
N ALA A 468 7.40 18.96 28.00
CA ALA A 468 7.72 19.65 26.75
C ALA A 468 8.55 18.78 25.78
N ASP A 469 9.50 18.02 26.32
CA ASP A 469 10.37 17.15 25.53
C ASP A 469 9.62 15.88 25.11
N TYR A 470 8.89 15.27 26.06
CA TYR A 470 8.12 14.05 25.83
C TYR A 470 7.02 14.24 24.76
N TYR A 471 6.33 15.39 24.77
CA TYR A 471 5.30 15.74 23.79
C TYR A 471 5.79 16.68 22.68
N SER A 472 7.10 16.71 22.40
CA SER A 472 7.70 17.58 21.38
C SER A 472 7.08 17.43 19.98
N ARG A 473 6.66 16.21 19.60
CA ARG A 473 6.02 15.92 18.31
C ARG A 473 4.65 16.60 18.15
N PRO A 474 3.62 16.33 18.99
CA PRO A 474 2.34 17.01 18.86
C PRO A 474 2.47 18.53 19.09
N LEU A 475 3.39 18.99 19.94
CA LEU A 475 3.67 20.43 20.13
C LEU A 475 4.23 21.10 18.86
N THR A 476 5.12 20.41 18.13
CA THR A 476 5.65 20.91 16.85
C THR A 476 4.55 20.96 15.79
N ALA A 477 3.69 19.95 15.74
CA ALA A 477 2.54 19.93 14.82
C ALA A 477 1.55 21.08 15.12
N LEU A 478 1.25 21.35 16.39
CA LEU A 478 0.39 22.47 16.80
C LEU A 478 1.01 23.83 16.45
N ARG A 479 2.34 23.98 16.59
CA ARG A 479 3.04 25.20 16.19
C ARG A 479 3.03 25.40 14.68
N ALA A 480 3.24 24.33 13.90
CA ALA A 480 3.14 24.37 12.44
C ALA A 480 1.71 24.71 11.97
N ALA A 481 0.69 24.32 12.76
CA ALA A 481 -0.70 24.71 12.59
C ALA A 481 -1.03 26.12 13.11
N GLY A 482 -0.04 26.94 13.51
CA GLY A 482 -0.30 28.28 14.05
C GLY A 482 -1.12 28.31 15.35
N CYS A 483 -1.26 27.19 16.03
CA CYS A 483 -2.06 27.01 17.26
C CYS A 483 -1.16 26.58 18.44
N PRO A 484 -0.08 27.33 18.78
CA PRO A 484 0.92 26.88 19.74
C PRO A 484 0.37 26.79 21.17
N VAL A 485 0.91 25.84 21.94
CA VAL A 485 0.68 25.79 23.39
C VAL A 485 1.60 26.82 24.07
N ALA A 486 1.04 27.61 24.99
CA ALA A 486 1.77 28.67 25.67
C ALA A 486 2.95 28.12 26.50
N PRO A 487 4.18 28.68 26.38
CA PRO A 487 5.33 28.23 27.16
C PRO A 487 5.14 28.30 28.69
N GLY A 488 4.25 29.19 29.14
CA GLY A 488 3.90 29.36 30.55
C GLY A 488 3.37 28.08 31.19
N LEU A 489 2.65 27.22 30.46
CA LEU A 489 2.19 25.93 30.96
C LEU A 489 3.35 25.09 31.52
N PHE A 490 4.43 24.94 30.75
CA PHE A 490 5.57 24.09 31.14
C PHE A 490 6.36 24.66 32.32
N GLN A 491 6.44 25.99 32.43
CA GLN A 491 7.06 26.65 33.58
C GLN A 491 6.23 26.41 34.85
N GLU A 492 4.92 26.59 34.76
CA GLU A 492 4.00 26.36 35.89
C GLU A 492 3.97 24.89 36.32
N LEU A 493 3.97 23.94 35.38
CA LEU A 493 4.06 22.51 35.69
C LEU A 493 5.36 22.14 36.41
N ARG A 494 6.51 22.70 35.99
CA ARG A 494 7.80 22.50 36.65
C ARG A 494 7.79 23.03 38.08
N VAL A 495 7.20 24.20 38.31
CA VAL A 495 7.05 24.77 39.66
C VAL A 495 6.09 23.92 40.49
N ALA A 496 4.96 23.49 39.92
CA ALA A 496 3.98 22.67 40.62
C ALA A 496 4.58 21.33 41.10
N GLU A 497 5.44 20.69 40.29
CA GLU A 497 6.13 19.44 40.63
C GLU A 497 6.99 19.55 41.90
N GLN A 498 7.65 20.70 42.11
CA GLN A 498 8.46 20.97 43.30
C GLN A 498 7.62 21.11 44.58
N HIS A 499 6.33 21.39 44.43
CA HIS A 499 5.39 21.59 45.53
C HIS A 499 4.44 20.40 45.73
N LEU A 500 4.64 19.30 45.01
CA LEU A 500 3.92 18.05 45.26
C LEU A 500 4.38 17.45 46.59
N GLY A 501 3.46 16.78 47.28
CA GLY A 501 3.71 16.11 48.56
C GLY A 501 4.80 15.04 48.50
N PRO A 502 5.19 14.50 49.66
CA PRO A 502 6.15 13.40 49.73
C PRO A 502 5.64 12.19 48.94
N GLU A 503 6.58 11.39 48.47
CA GLU A 503 6.28 10.18 47.71
C GLU A 503 5.73 9.08 48.62
N GLU A 504 4.47 8.70 48.41
CA GLU A 504 3.80 7.61 49.14
C GLU A 504 3.72 6.37 48.25
N ARG A 505 4.16 5.20 48.76
CA ARG A 505 4.07 3.95 47.99
C ARG A 505 2.62 3.49 47.86
N ILE A 506 2.23 3.12 46.64
CA ILE A 506 0.95 2.46 46.36
C ILE A 506 1.14 0.95 46.59
N VAL A 507 0.60 0.44 47.70
CA VAL A 507 0.63 -1.00 48.05
C VAL A 507 -0.66 -1.66 47.55
N LYS A 508 -0.53 -2.72 46.73
CA LYS A 508 -1.69 -3.37 46.08
C LYS A 508 -2.14 -4.65 46.77
N GLU A 509 -1.20 -5.44 47.28
CA GLU A 509 -1.46 -6.71 47.97
C GLU A 509 -0.68 -6.73 49.28
N HIS A 510 -1.36 -7.19 50.35
CA HIS A 510 -0.83 -7.35 51.69
C HIS A 510 -1.16 -8.77 52.15
N GLU A 511 -0.18 -9.66 52.13
CA GLU A 511 -0.32 -11.02 52.66
C GLU A 511 0.40 -11.13 54.00
N GLU A 512 -0.33 -11.53 55.03
CA GLU A 512 0.20 -11.90 56.34
C GLU A 512 0.17 -13.41 56.46
N LEU A 513 1.33 -14.04 56.32
CA LEU A 513 1.49 -15.48 56.48
C LEU A 513 2.01 -15.78 57.89
N PRO A 514 1.22 -16.45 58.76
CA PRO A 514 1.75 -16.93 60.02
C PRO A 514 2.73 -18.07 59.75
N VAL A 515 3.99 -17.87 60.13
CA VAL A 515 5.05 -18.87 60.00
C VAL A 515 5.36 -19.41 61.39
N GLU A 516 5.07 -20.69 61.61
CA GLU A 516 5.48 -21.40 62.82
C GLU A 516 6.86 -22.03 62.64
N THR A 517 7.77 -21.75 63.56
CA THR A 517 9.08 -22.38 63.63
C THR A 517 9.29 -23.05 64.98
N ALA A 518 10.28 -23.94 65.10
CA ALA A 518 10.58 -24.67 66.33
C ALA A 518 10.96 -23.77 67.54
N ILE A 519 11.15 -22.46 67.33
CA ILE A 519 11.60 -21.49 68.34
C ILE A 519 10.51 -20.41 68.59
N GLY A 520 9.38 -20.45 67.88
CA GLY A 520 8.26 -19.52 68.04
C GLY A 520 7.56 -19.18 66.71
N SER A 521 6.40 -18.53 66.79
CA SER A 521 5.63 -18.05 65.64
C SER A 521 5.89 -16.57 65.35
N PHE A 522 6.01 -16.22 64.07
CA PHE A 522 6.03 -14.83 63.61
C PHE A 522 5.16 -14.68 62.37
N ILE A 523 4.68 -13.45 62.12
CA ILE A 523 3.88 -13.13 60.94
C ILE A 523 4.83 -12.57 59.88
N MET A 524 4.92 -13.25 58.74
CA MET A 524 5.64 -12.76 57.57
C MET A 524 4.69 -11.92 56.73
N THR A 525 4.91 -10.61 56.72
CA THR A 525 4.15 -9.67 55.88
C THR A 525 4.85 -9.50 54.54
N SER A 526 4.22 -9.93 53.45
CA SER A 526 4.66 -9.68 52.08
C SER A 526 3.76 -8.61 51.45
N SER A 527 4.36 -7.56 50.91
CA SER A 527 3.62 -6.48 50.24
C SER A 527 4.19 -6.19 48.87
N ILE A 528 3.35 -6.16 47.84
CA ILE A 528 3.75 -5.78 46.47
C ILE A 528 3.36 -4.31 46.25
N SER A 529 4.36 -3.42 46.22
CA SER A 529 4.17 -2.02 45.83
C SER A 529 4.26 -1.86 44.31
N ARG A 530 3.28 -1.19 43.69
CA ARG A 530 3.24 -0.97 42.23
C ARG A 530 3.48 0.47 41.79
N GLY A 531 4.04 1.33 42.65
CA GLY A 531 4.35 2.71 42.28
C GLY A 531 4.29 3.66 43.44
N SER A 532 4.17 4.94 43.12
CA SER A 532 4.04 6.00 44.11
C SER A 532 3.02 7.06 43.74
N ARG A 533 2.39 7.63 44.77
CA ARG A 533 1.47 8.75 44.66
C ARG A 533 2.04 9.96 45.42
N ARG A 534 1.64 11.16 45.04
CA ARG A 534 2.06 12.42 45.64
C ARG A 534 0.86 13.35 45.74
N GLU A 535 0.63 13.93 46.92
CA GLU A 535 -0.43 14.93 47.07
C GLU A 535 -0.21 16.14 46.16
N GLY A 536 -1.30 16.70 45.61
CA GLY A 536 -1.26 17.92 44.80
C GLY A 536 -1.85 17.80 43.40
N PHE A 537 -2.48 16.67 43.05
CA PHE A 537 -3.11 16.46 41.73
C PHE A 537 -4.02 17.61 41.31
N GLU A 538 -4.91 18.08 42.19
CA GLU A 538 -5.88 19.13 41.85
C GLU A 538 -5.21 20.43 41.41
N ARG A 539 -4.08 20.80 42.04
CA ARG A 539 -3.29 21.98 41.63
C ARG A 539 -2.76 21.82 40.21
N VAL A 540 -2.22 20.65 39.89
CA VAL A 540 -1.68 20.35 38.54
C VAL A 540 -2.80 20.29 37.50
N ARG A 541 -3.92 19.63 37.82
CA ARG A 541 -5.14 19.58 37.00
C ARG A 541 -5.65 20.97 36.68
N ASP A 542 -5.71 21.87 37.66
CA ASP A 542 -6.25 23.22 37.48
C ASP A 542 -5.34 24.09 36.61
N ILE A 543 -4.01 23.94 36.71
CA ILE A 543 -3.05 24.55 35.78
C ILE A 543 -3.33 24.07 34.35
N ILE A 544 -3.37 22.75 34.13
CA ILE A 544 -3.61 22.18 32.79
C ILE A 544 -4.97 22.63 32.24
N THR A 545 -6.02 22.59 33.06
CA THR A 545 -7.39 22.96 32.66
C THR A 545 -7.47 24.43 32.25
N ARG A 546 -6.87 25.35 33.02
CA ARG A 546 -6.82 26.76 32.65
C ARG A 546 -6.12 26.97 31.31
N HIS A 547 -4.94 26.37 31.13
CA HIS A 547 -4.19 26.51 29.88
C HIS A 547 -4.92 25.87 28.69
N ARG A 548 -5.58 24.72 28.88
CA ARG A 548 -6.38 24.06 27.84
C ARG A 548 -7.57 24.92 27.42
N ARG A 549 -8.27 25.53 28.37
CA ARG A 549 -9.42 26.40 28.08
C ARG A 549 -9.02 27.67 27.34
N VAL A 550 -7.94 28.33 27.78
CA VAL A 550 -7.38 29.49 27.07
C VAL A 550 -6.97 29.12 25.65
N TRP A 551 -6.30 27.97 25.48
CA TRP A 551 -5.94 27.48 24.14
C TRP A 551 -7.19 27.19 23.29
N ALA A 552 -8.21 26.56 23.86
CA ALA A 552 -9.42 26.20 23.13
C ALA A 552 -10.22 27.45 22.69
N GLU A 553 -10.39 28.43 23.60
CA GLU A 553 -11.02 29.72 23.31
C GLU A 553 -10.29 30.47 22.19
N GLN A 554 -8.96 30.42 22.19
CA GLN A 554 -8.16 31.15 21.21
C GLN A 554 -8.02 30.42 19.86
N TYR A 555 -7.93 29.09 19.87
CA TYR A 555 -7.43 28.34 18.70
C TYR A 555 -8.30 27.17 18.25
N LEU A 556 -9.27 26.66 19.03
CA LEU A 556 -9.96 25.42 18.68
C LEU A 556 -10.68 25.52 17.32
N ASP A 557 -11.36 26.63 17.05
CA ASP A 557 -12.09 26.83 15.79
C ASP A 557 -11.17 26.91 14.58
N SER A 558 -10.13 27.74 14.64
CA SER A 558 -9.14 27.86 13.56
C SER A 558 -8.37 26.55 13.37
N TYR A 559 -8.10 25.83 14.46
CA TYR A 559 -7.45 24.53 14.43
C TYR A 559 -8.31 23.50 13.70
N LEU A 560 -9.58 23.33 14.09
CA LEU A 560 -10.50 22.41 13.43
C LEU A 560 -10.68 22.77 11.95
N GLN A 561 -10.77 24.08 11.64
CA GLN A 561 -10.84 24.55 10.27
C GLN A 561 -9.62 24.13 9.45
N GLN A 562 -8.42 24.36 9.99
CA GLN A 562 -7.19 23.98 9.33
C GLN A 562 -7.07 22.45 9.16
N ARG A 563 -7.55 21.66 10.13
CA ARG A 563 -7.52 20.18 10.06
C ARG A 563 -8.25 19.65 8.84
N TRP A 564 -9.51 20.03 8.64
CA TRP A 564 -10.27 19.56 7.48
C TRP A 564 -9.80 20.23 6.19
N ARG A 565 -9.45 21.51 6.22
CA ARG A 565 -9.01 22.25 5.03
C ARG A 565 -7.73 21.65 4.46
N THR A 566 -6.73 21.41 5.30
CA THR A 566 -5.46 20.78 4.87
C THR A 566 -5.71 19.40 4.27
N ALA A 567 -6.62 18.61 4.86
CA ALA A 567 -6.97 17.29 4.35
C ALA A 567 -7.62 17.37 2.96
N LEU A 568 -8.63 18.24 2.79
CA LEU A 568 -9.36 18.39 1.54
C LEU A 568 -8.53 19.05 0.44
N GLU A 569 -7.73 20.08 0.76
CA GLU A 569 -6.79 20.69 -0.19
C GLU A 569 -5.75 19.67 -0.66
N GLY A 570 -5.23 18.84 0.23
CA GLY A 570 -4.31 17.75 -0.14
C GLY A 570 -4.93 16.76 -1.13
N VAL A 571 -6.21 16.40 -0.93
CA VAL A 571 -6.95 15.54 -1.87
C VAL A 571 -7.19 16.25 -3.20
N ALA A 572 -7.61 17.52 -3.19
CA ALA A 572 -7.84 18.30 -4.40
C ALA A 572 -6.55 18.45 -5.23
N GLN A 573 -5.44 18.79 -4.59
CA GLN A 573 -4.13 18.89 -5.26
C GLN A 573 -3.68 17.54 -5.84
N ALA A 574 -3.89 16.44 -5.12
CA ALA A 574 -3.58 15.11 -5.63
C ALA A 574 -4.47 14.72 -6.83
N HIS A 575 -5.76 15.09 -6.79
CA HIS A 575 -6.69 14.92 -7.90
C HIS A 575 -6.25 15.73 -9.13
N HIS A 576 -5.99 17.03 -8.98
CA HIS A 576 -5.53 17.90 -10.07
C HIS A 576 -4.22 17.43 -10.66
N ARG A 577 -3.27 16.98 -9.83
CA ARG A 577 -2.02 16.38 -10.31
C ARG A 577 -2.26 15.11 -11.11
N PHE A 578 -3.17 14.24 -10.66
CA PHE A 578 -3.52 13.03 -11.40
C PHE A 578 -4.11 13.38 -12.76
N VAL A 579 -5.05 14.31 -12.82
CA VAL A 579 -5.67 14.78 -14.06
C VAL A 579 -4.61 15.39 -14.97
N ALA A 580 -3.70 16.22 -14.44
CA ALA A 580 -2.64 16.82 -15.23
C ALA A 580 -1.68 15.77 -15.81
N ALA A 581 -1.35 14.73 -15.05
CA ALA A 581 -0.45 13.67 -15.48
C ALA A 581 -1.10 12.67 -16.46
N LYS A 582 -2.41 12.41 -16.35
CA LYS A 582 -3.11 11.36 -17.11
C LYS A 582 -4.06 11.91 -18.18
N GLY A 583 -4.40 13.19 -18.13
CA GLY A 583 -5.38 13.86 -18.98
C GLY A 583 -6.81 13.33 -18.80
N ARG A 584 -7.11 12.69 -17.66
CA ARG A 584 -8.45 12.19 -17.29
C ARG A 584 -8.59 12.09 -15.76
N PRO A 585 -9.82 12.20 -15.21
CA PRO A 585 -10.09 11.96 -13.80
C PRO A 585 -9.67 10.55 -13.35
N PRO A 586 -9.24 10.38 -12.08
CA PRO A 586 -8.97 9.06 -11.51
C PRO A 586 -10.26 8.25 -11.40
N THR A 587 -10.14 6.92 -11.57
CA THR A 587 -11.21 6.01 -11.17
C THR A 587 -11.39 6.06 -9.64
N LEU A 588 -12.53 5.57 -9.14
CA LEU A 588 -12.79 5.55 -7.70
C LEU A 588 -11.68 4.83 -6.89
N ILE A 589 -11.13 3.73 -7.43
CA ILE A 589 -10.02 2.99 -6.82
C ILE A 589 -8.74 3.83 -6.81
N GLN A 590 -8.44 4.52 -7.92
CA GLN A 590 -7.27 5.40 -8.01
C GLN A 590 -7.40 6.61 -7.08
N PHE A 591 -8.59 7.20 -6.98
CA PHE A 591 -8.88 8.31 -6.07
C PHE A 591 -8.73 7.89 -4.60
N ALA A 592 -9.26 6.72 -4.24
CA ALA A 592 -9.15 6.18 -2.89
C ALA A 592 -7.69 6.00 -2.43
N GLN A 593 -6.72 5.83 -3.34
CA GLN A 593 -5.30 5.69 -2.98
C GLN A 593 -4.75 6.89 -2.21
N PHE A 594 -5.28 8.09 -2.44
CA PHE A 594 -4.86 9.31 -1.74
C PHE A 594 -6.00 9.98 -0.96
N ALA A 595 -7.25 9.57 -1.16
CA ALA A 595 -8.42 10.20 -0.55
C ALA A 595 -8.99 9.45 0.69
N THR A 596 -8.67 8.16 0.87
CA THR A 596 -9.31 7.30 1.90
C THR A 596 -9.26 7.89 3.31
N ALA A 597 -8.11 8.42 3.74
CA ALA A 597 -7.97 8.98 5.08
C ALA A 597 -8.88 10.19 5.30
N ALA A 598 -8.89 11.14 4.36
CA ALA A 598 -9.74 12.31 4.41
C ALA A 598 -11.23 11.93 4.32
N ALA A 599 -11.58 10.97 3.47
CA ALA A 599 -12.95 10.49 3.33
C ALA A 599 -13.46 9.88 4.63
N ASN A 600 -12.67 9.01 5.25
CA ASN A 600 -13.04 8.35 6.51
C ASN A 600 -13.20 9.39 7.64
N GLN A 601 -12.30 10.36 7.75
CA GLN A 601 -12.34 11.37 8.80
C GLN A 601 -13.46 12.40 8.62
N TRP A 602 -13.73 12.84 7.38
CA TRP A 602 -14.55 14.05 7.14
C TRP A 602 -15.85 13.79 6.37
N THR A 603 -15.99 12.66 5.68
CA THR A 603 -17.19 12.32 4.90
C THR A 603 -17.78 10.94 5.23
N GLY A 604 -17.23 10.23 6.23
CA GLY A 604 -17.73 8.92 6.66
C GLY A 604 -17.45 7.80 5.65
N GLY A 605 -16.35 7.94 4.91
CA GLY A 605 -15.97 7.03 3.84
C GLY A 605 -16.65 7.29 2.50
N ASP A 606 -17.55 8.29 2.43
CA ASP A 606 -18.22 8.66 1.18
C ASP A 606 -17.27 9.49 0.30
N LEU A 607 -16.69 8.83 -0.70
CA LEU A 607 -15.82 9.43 -1.70
C LEU A 607 -16.59 10.38 -2.61
N GLY A 608 -17.88 10.13 -2.89
CA GLY A 608 -18.71 11.02 -3.69
C GLY A 608 -18.98 12.36 -3.01
N ALA A 609 -19.26 12.31 -1.70
CA ALA A 609 -19.35 13.52 -0.88
C ALA A 609 -17.99 14.26 -0.82
N LEU A 610 -16.88 13.52 -0.79
CA LEU A 610 -15.54 14.14 -0.82
C LEU A 610 -15.24 14.81 -2.17
N TYR A 611 -15.61 14.18 -3.29
CA TYR A 611 -15.56 14.77 -4.64
C TYR A 611 -16.34 16.10 -4.68
N THR A 612 -17.58 16.07 -4.18
CA THR A 612 -18.43 17.27 -4.07
C THR A 612 -17.76 18.36 -3.22
N ALA A 613 -17.15 17.99 -2.08
CA ALA A 613 -16.47 18.92 -1.19
C ALA A 613 -15.23 19.59 -1.81
N ILE A 614 -14.57 18.95 -2.79
CA ILE A 614 -13.44 19.53 -3.54
C ILE A 614 -13.86 20.13 -4.91
N GLY A 615 -15.16 20.19 -5.20
CA GLY A 615 -15.68 20.81 -6.41
C GLY A 615 -15.56 19.97 -7.67
N GLU A 616 -15.40 18.65 -7.52
CA GLU A 616 -15.17 17.73 -8.62
C GLU A 616 -16.35 16.76 -8.76
N PRO A 617 -16.73 16.35 -9.98
CA PRO A 617 -17.81 15.39 -10.17
C PRO A 617 -17.34 13.97 -9.79
N ALA A 618 -18.14 13.27 -8.98
CA ALA A 618 -17.84 11.89 -8.62
C ALA A 618 -17.95 10.97 -9.86
N PRO A 619 -16.94 10.11 -10.13
CA PRO A 619 -16.92 9.27 -11.32
C PRO A 619 -17.93 8.11 -11.25
N ALA A 620 -18.32 7.69 -10.03
CA ALA A 620 -19.29 6.65 -9.76
C ALA A 620 -19.80 6.75 -8.32
N GLN A 621 -20.99 6.22 -8.05
CA GLN A 621 -21.54 6.11 -6.71
C GLN A 621 -21.01 4.86 -6.00
N GLN A 622 -20.74 4.97 -4.70
CA GLN A 622 -20.39 3.82 -3.86
C GLN A 622 -21.62 3.05 -3.42
N GLU A 623 -21.47 1.73 -3.34
CA GLU A 623 -22.45 0.83 -2.76
C GLU A 623 -22.42 0.91 -1.23
N ARG A 624 -23.59 0.72 -0.62
CA ARG A 624 -23.77 0.68 0.85
C ARG A 624 -24.30 -0.70 1.23
N PRO A 625 -23.43 -1.73 1.31
CA PRO A 625 -23.82 -3.08 1.67
C PRO A 625 -24.51 -3.15 3.04
N ALA A 626 -25.26 -4.24 3.27
CA ALA A 626 -25.87 -4.48 4.57
C ALA A 626 -24.80 -4.58 5.66
N ARG A 627 -25.00 -3.85 6.75
CA ARG A 627 -24.07 -3.86 7.89
C ARG A 627 -24.17 -5.19 8.63
N LEU A 628 -23.06 -5.90 8.70
CA LEU A 628 -22.91 -7.12 9.49
C LEU A 628 -22.64 -6.79 10.96
N LEU A 629 -21.98 -5.66 11.20
CA LEU A 629 -21.78 -5.13 12.54
C LEU A 629 -23.00 -4.28 12.96
N ALA A 630 -23.93 -4.90 13.67
CA ALA A 630 -25.17 -4.26 14.14
C ALA A 630 -25.02 -3.44 15.44
N GLY A 631 -23.81 -3.37 16.02
CA GLY A 631 -23.57 -2.74 17.33
C GLY A 631 -22.12 -2.36 17.56
N ASP A 632 -21.75 -2.23 18.83
CA ASP A 632 -20.41 -1.79 19.23
C ASP A 632 -19.32 -2.81 18.86
N GLY A 633 -18.27 -2.35 18.17
CA GLY A 633 -17.20 -3.20 17.68
C GLY A 633 -16.37 -3.85 18.79
N TYR A 634 -16.18 -3.16 19.92
CA TYR A 634 -15.45 -3.73 21.06
C TYR A 634 -16.24 -4.89 21.67
N GLU A 635 -17.54 -4.70 21.92
CA GLU A 635 -18.40 -5.76 22.44
C GLU A 635 -18.49 -6.95 21.48
N PHE A 636 -18.51 -6.70 20.17
CA PHE A 636 -18.43 -7.77 19.18
C PHE A 636 -17.12 -8.56 19.32
N ALA A 637 -15.97 -7.88 19.29
CA ALA A 637 -14.67 -8.53 19.42
C ALA A 637 -14.53 -9.26 20.78
N ARG A 638 -15.04 -8.71 21.87
CA ARG A 638 -15.07 -9.37 23.19
C ARG A 638 -15.89 -10.67 23.16
N ARG A 639 -17.04 -10.67 22.47
CA ARG A 639 -17.84 -11.90 22.25
C ARG A 639 -17.09 -12.92 21.40
N VAL A 640 -16.36 -12.48 20.37
CA VAL A 640 -15.49 -13.35 19.57
C VAL A 640 -14.41 -13.97 20.46
N PHE A 641 -13.73 -13.17 21.28
CA PHE A 641 -12.70 -13.66 22.21
C PHE A 641 -13.25 -14.76 23.13
N ALA A 642 -14.39 -14.52 23.77
CA ALA A 642 -15.04 -15.51 24.63
C ALA A 642 -15.46 -16.78 23.84
N ALA A 643 -16.01 -16.61 22.63
CA ALA A 643 -16.46 -17.72 21.79
C ALA A 643 -15.32 -18.58 21.24
N LEU A 644 -14.12 -18.02 21.08
CA LEU A 644 -12.91 -18.79 20.73
C LEU A 644 -12.26 -19.49 21.95
N GLY A 645 -12.88 -19.42 23.13
CA GLY A 645 -12.37 -19.99 24.38
C GLY A 645 -11.35 -19.09 25.09
N GLY A 646 -11.36 -17.79 24.79
CA GLY A 646 -10.53 -16.80 25.45
C GLY A 646 -10.94 -16.54 26.90
N THR A 647 -9.98 -16.48 27.79
CA THR A 647 -10.15 -16.15 29.22
C THR A 647 -9.19 -15.05 29.62
N ALA A 648 -9.55 -14.30 30.67
CA ALA A 648 -8.67 -13.27 31.20
C ALA A 648 -7.47 -13.92 31.91
N VAL A 649 -6.28 -13.42 31.63
CA VAL A 649 -4.99 -13.82 32.21
C VAL A 649 -4.71 -12.94 33.42
N ASP A 650 -4.52 -13.56 34.58
CA ASP A 650 -4.05 -12.90 35.79
C ASP A 650 -2.51 -12.87 35.87
N ASP A 651 -1.95 -12.37 36.98
CA ASP A 651 -0.48 -12.27 37.09
C ASP A 651 0.17 -13.63 37.36
N ASP A 652 -0.56 -14.58 37.94
CA ASP A 652 -0.07 -15.91 38.25
C ASP A 652 0.11 -16.70 36.94
N VAL A 653 -0.92 -16.74 36.10
CA VAL A 653 -0.85 -17.37 34.77
C VAL A 653 0.23 -16.71 33.92
N ARG A 654 0.36 -15.37 33.96
CA ARG A 654 1.40 -14.66 33.21
C ARG A 654 2.83 -15.04 33.64
N MET A 655 3.07 -15.18 34.94
CA MET A 655 4.41 -15.46 35.46
C MET A 655 4.76 -16.94 35.45
N ASN A 656 3.79 -17.80 35.74
CA ASN A 656 4.00 -19.24 35.95
C ASN A 656 3.57 -20.11 34.76
N HIS A 657 2.73 -19.59 33.86
CA HIS A 657 2.22 -20.29 32.68
C HIS A 657 2.34 -19.45 31.39
N PRO A 658 3.57 -19.11 30.95
CA PRO A 658 3.80 -18.18 29.84
C PRO A 658 3.22 -18.67 28.50
N GLU A 659 3.14 -19.99 28.28
CA GLU A 659 2.52 -20.57 27.08
C GLU A 659 1.01 -20.31 27.03
N GLU A 660 0.31 -20.44 28.16
CA GLU A 660 -1.12 -20.13 28.23
C GLU A 660 -1.36 -18.63 28.08
N ALA A 661 -0.52 -17.79 28.69
CA ALA A 661 -0.59 -16.34 28.50
C ALA A 661 -0.38 -15.94 27.02
N GLN A 662 0.56 -16.58 26.33
CA GLN A 662 0.80 -16.37 24.90
C GLN A 662 -0.39 -16.83 24.05
N ARG A 663 -1.01 -17.97 24.39
CA ARG A 663 -2.22 -18.48 23.73
C ARG A 663 -3.38 -17.48 23.85
N GLN A 664 -3.62 -16.95 25.05
CA GLN A 664 -4.69 -15.96 25.28
C GLN A 664 -4.42 -14.65 24.53
N TRP A 665 -3.16 -14.22 24.42
CA TRP A 665 -2.78 -13.08 23.60
C TRP A 665 -3.09 -13.30 22.11
N GLN A 666 -2.80 -14.49 21.57
CA GLN A 666 -3.13 -14.85 20.18
C GLN A 666 -4.65 -14.85 19.92
N LEU A 667 -5.44 -15.44 20.83
CA LEU A 667 -6.90 -15.40 20.76
C LEU A 667 -7.45 -13.99 20.80
N SER A 668 -6.90 -13.13 21.66
CA SER A 668 -7.27 -11.72 21.71
C SER A 668 -6.95 -10.99 20.42
N ARG A 669 -5.82 -11.29 19.77
CA ARG A 669 -5.46 -10.70 18.47
C ARG A 669 -6.42 -11.14 17.37
N LEU A 670 -6.82 -12.41 17.35
CA LEU A 670 -7.83 -12.92 16.42
C LEU A 670 -9.19 -12.23 16.63
N ALA A 671 -9.58 -12.06 17.89
CA ALA A 671 -10.80 -11.33 18.25
C ALA A 671 -10.79 -9.88 17.73
N SER A 672 -9.68 -9.14 17.88
CA SER A 672 -9.56 -7.79 17.32
C SER A 672 -9.60 -7.79 15.79
N GLU A 673 -8.93 -8.74 15.13
CA GLU A 673 -8.92 -8.85 13.66
C GLU A 673 -10.27 -9.28 13.06
N SER A 674 -11.19 -9.81 13.88
CA SER A 674 -12.57 -10.11 13.45
C SER A 674 -13.30 -8.87 12.92
N LEU A 675 -12.97 -7.68 13.43
CA LEU A 675 -13.56 -6.44 12.97
C LEU A 675 -13.17 -6.13 11.53
N ARG A 676 -11.89 -6.34 11.19
CA ARG A 676 -11.40 -6.23 9.81
C ARG A 676 -11.98 -7.33 8.92
N TYR A 677 -12.22 -8.53 9.45
CA TYR A 677 -12.90 -9.60 8.71
C TYR A 677 -14.32 -9.16 8.30
N LEU A 678 -15.09 -8.59 9.22
CA LEU A 678 -16.44 -8.09 8.91
C LEU A 678 -16.42 -6.97 7.86
N GLN A 679 -15.51 -6.01 7.98
CA GLN A 679 -15.36 -4.96 6.98
C GLN A 679 -15.03 -5.51 5.59
N LEU A 680 -14.16 -6.52 5.51
CA LEU A 680 -13.86 -7.19 4.25
C LEU A 680 -15.05 -7.99 3.72
N TYR A 681 -15.79 -8.67 4.58
CA TYR A 681 -17.02 -9.35 4.19
C TYR A 681 -17.99 -8.33 3.60
N GLU A 682 -18.34 -7.27 4.33
CA GLU A 682 -19.24 -6.22 3.86
C GLU A 682 -18.78 -5.65 2.51
N ALA A 683 -17.48 -5.38 2.35
CA ALA A 683 -16.93 -4.86 1.10
C ALA A 683 -17.03 -5.84 -0.08
N LEU A 684 -16.86 -7.15 0.18
CA LEU A 684 -16.87 -8.21 -0.83
C LEU A 684 -18.28 -8.76 -1.12
N GLY A 685 -19.24 -8.53 -0.23
CA GLY A 685 -20.56 -9.16 -0.24
C GLY A 685 -20.54 -10.65 0.15
N GLN A 686 -19.38 -11.21 0.51
CA GLN A 686 -19.18 -12.61 0.87
C GLN A 686 -18.01 -12.77 1.87
N PRO A 687 -17.93 -13.88 2.62
CA PRO A 687 -16.82 -14.13 3.54
C PRO A 687 -15.46 -14.03 2.83
N PRO A 688 -14.47 -13.27 3.36
CA PRO A 688 -13.15 -13.21 2.75
C PRO A 688 -12.44 -14.56 2.87
N THR A 689 -11.60 -14.89 1.89
CA THR A 689 -10.69 -16.04 1.98
C THR A 689 -9.54 -15.76 2.94
N ALA A 690 -8.88 -16.81 3.44
CA ALA A 690 -7.72 -16.69 4.33
C ALA A 690 -6.64 -15.76 3.76
N LYS A 691 -6.33 -15.90 2.46
CA LYS A 691 -5.39 -15.05 1.73
C LYS A 691 -5.84 -13.58 1.65
N LEU A 692 -7.11 -13.30 1.32
CA LEU A 692 -7.63 -11.92 1.24
C LEU A 692 -7.65 -11.24 2.61
N PHE A 693 -8.01 -11.99 3.65
CA PHE A 693 -7.92 -11.53 5.04
C PHE A 693 -6.46 -11.32 5.48
N GLY A 694 -5.53 -12.09 4.91
CA GLY A 694 -4.13 -12.13 5.27
C GLY A 694 -3.89 -12.87 6.59
N SER A 695 -4.52 -14.04 6.72
CA SER A 695 -4.44 -14.99 7.84
C SER A 695 -3.00 -15.37 8.20
N SER A 696 -2.11 -15.47 7.21
CA SER A 696 -0.69 -15.82 7.40
C SER A 696 0.11 -14.82 8.25
N ARG A 697 -0.44 -13.62 8.49
CA ARG A 697 0.17 -12.61 9.40
C ARG A 697 -0.20 -12.84 10.87
N LEU A 698 -1.12 -13.77 11.13
CA LEU A 698 -1.63 -14.07 12.46
C LEU A 698 -1.02 -15.39 12.94
N ALA A 699 -0.75 -15.44 14.24
CA ALA A 699 -0.38 -16.68 14.89
C ALA A 699 -1.64 -17.40 15.34
N TRP A 700 -1.71 -18.70 15.10
CA TRP A 700 -2.88 -19.53 15.37
C TRP A 700 -2.62 -20.40 16.60
N PRO A 701 -3.42 -20.26 17.68
CA PRO A 701 -3.18 -20.95 18.96
C PRO A 701 -3.49 -22.46 18.95
N TRP A 702 -3.91 -23.02 17.81
CA TRP A 702 -4.30 -24.42 17.68
C TRP A 702 -3.16 -25.27 17.12
N PRO A 703 -3.07 -26.57 17.46
CA PRO A 703 -2.03 -27.47 16.94
C PRO A 703 -2.01 -27.59 15.42
N GLY A 704 -3.17 -27.56 14.76
CA GLY A 704 -3.28 -27.50 13.30
C GLY A 704 -3.05 -26.11 12.70
N GLU A 705 -2.55 -25.15 13.48
CA GLU A 705 -2.27 -23.76 13.14
C GLU A 705 -3.43 -23.11 12.33
N GLU A 706 -3.13 -22.57 11.14
CA GLU A 706 -4.11 -21.94 10.26
C GLU A 706 -5.14 -22.94 9.74
N GLY A 707 -4.75 -24.20 9.48
CA GLY A 707 -5.64 -25.21 8.90
C GLY A 707 -6.79 -25.60 9.82
N GLU A 708 -6.55 -25.62 11.13
CA GLU A 708 -7.58 -25.86 12.14
C GLU A 708 -8.24 -24.54 12.59
N GLY A 709 -7.46 -23.49 12.79
CA GLY A 709 -7.94 -22.25 13.38
C GLY A 709 -8.80 -21.40 12.45
N TRP A 710 -8.52 -21.39 11.14
CA TRP A 710 -9.26 -20.56 10.17
C TRP A 710 -10.74 -20.95 10.05
N PRO A 711 -11.11 -22.24 9.85
CA PRO A 711 -12.50 -22.66 9.82
C PRO A 711 -13.25 -22.35 11.12
N LEU A 712 -12.61 -22.60 12.27
CA LEU A 712 -13.18 -22.30 13.59
C LEU A 712 -13.49 -20.82 13.73
N PHE A 713 -12.53 -19.96 13.35
CA PHE A 713 -12.71 -18.52 13.36
C PHE A 713 -13.90 -18.09 12.48
N GLN A 714 -13.98 -18.57 11.24
CA GLN A 714 -15.10 -18.23 10.35
C GLN A 714 -16.45 -18.69 10.91
N HIS A 715 -16.51 -19.90 11.49
CA HIS A 715 -17.73 -20.42 12.11
C HIS A 715 -18.17 -19.58 13.31
N THR A 716 -17.24 -19.21 14.19
CA THR A 716 -17.48 -18.30 15.31
C THR A 716 -18.03 -16.96 14.83
N LEU A 717 -17.45 -16.35 13.79
CA LEU A 717 -17.94 -15.08 13.26
C LEU A 717 -19.34 -15.22 12.65
N ALA A 718 -19.57 -16.24 11.83
CA ALA A 718 -20.87 -16.49 11.23
C ALA A 718 -21.97 -16.62 12.29
N SER A 719 -21.73 -17.43 13.33
CA SER A 719 -22.67 -17.59 14.45
C SER A 719 -22.96 -16.30 15.20
N LEU A 720 -21.95 -15.44 15.43
CA LEU A 720 -22.11 -14.18 16.17
C LEU A 720 -22.80 -13.10 15.34
N THR A 721 -22.71 -13.18 14.01
CA THR A 721 -23.38 -12.27 13.06
C THR A 721 -24.75 -12.77 12.58
N ASN A 722 -25.23 -13.93 13.05
CA ASN A 722 -26.44 -14.59 12.55
C ASN A 722 -26.42 -14.83 11.03
N ILE A 723 -25.24 -15.08 10.47
CA ILE A 723 -25.04 -15.46 9.05
C ILE A 723 -24.86 -16.98 9.01
N SER A 724 -25.39 -17.66 7.99
CA SER A 724 -25.15 -19.10 7.83
C SER A 724 -23.64 -19.39 7.75
N PRO A 725 -23.11 -20.33 8.54
CA PRO A 725 -21.68 -20.65 8.48
C PRO A 725 -21.32 -21.21 7.10
N PRO A 726 -20.12 -20.92 6.57
CA PRO A 726 -19.62 -21.65 5.41
C PRO A 726 -19.58 -23.14 5.75
N ALA A 727 -19.98 -24.00 4.81
CA ALA A 727 -20.02 -25.45 5.03
C ALA A 727 -18.64 -25.95 5.48
N SER A 728 -18.57 -26.45 6.72
CA SER A 728 -17.34 -26.98 7.33
C SER A 728 -16.95 -28.32 6.69
N GLU A 729 -15.71 -28.43 6.19
CA GLU A 729 -15.10 -29.72 5.89
C GLU A 729 -14.96 -30.55 7.20
N PRO A 730 -15.33 -31.84 7.24
CA PRO A 730 -15.27 -32.61 8.48
C PRO A 730 -13.83 -32.95 8.89
N ALA A 731 -13.49 -32.64 10.15
CA ALA A 731 -12.30 -33.13 10.82
C ALA A 731 -12.38 -34.64 11.07
N ALA A 732 -11.26 -35.33 10.87
CA ALA A 732 -11.15 -36.79 10.98
C ALA A 732 -11.18 -37.30 12.44
N GLY A 733 -12.14 -38.18 12.72
CA GLY A 733 -11.92 -39.43 13.46
C GLY A 733 -12.15 -39.46 14.99
N THR A 734 -13.22 -40.13 15.41
CA THR A 734 -13.16 -41.19 16.45
C THR A 734 -14.33 -42.17 16.21
N ALA A 735 -14.09 -43.44 16.53
CA ALA A 735 -14.73 -44.61 15.92
C ALA A 735 -15.94 -45.18 16.69
N GLU A 736 -16.68 -46.06 15.98
CA GLU A 736 -17.61 -47.13 16.40
C GLU A 736 -19.06 -46.76 16.79
N ALA A 737 -20.04 -47.06 15.93
CA ALA A 737 -20.74 -48.35 15.84
C ALA A 737 -22.08 -48.25 15.03
N GLU A 738 -22.26 -49.22 14.12
CA GLU A 738 -23.52 -49.83 13.62
C GLU A 738 -24.52 -49.10 12.68
N THR A 739 -24.41 -49.51 11.39
CA THR A 739 -25.41 -50.09 10.45
C THR A 739 -26.49 -49.27 9.69
N ALA A 740 -26.17 -49.11 8.38
CA ALA A 740 -27.00 -49.28 7.16
C ALA A 740 -27.81 -48.09 6.56
N PRO A 741 -28.04 -48.06 5.22
CA PRO A 741 -27.08 -47.80 4.15
C PRO A 741 -27.40 -46.49 3.38
N GLY A 742 -26.37 -45.71 3.03
CA GLY A 742 -26.49 -44.55 2.14
C GLY A 742 -26.31 -44.90 0.65
N PRO A 743 -26.85 -44.10 -0.29
CA PRO A 743 -26.64 -44.24 -1.74
C PRO A 743 -25.19 -43.86 -2.14
N PRO A 744 -24.72 -44.25 -3.35
CA PRO A 744 -23.31 -44.55 -3.59
C PRO A 744 -22.40 -43.32 -3.61
N GLU A 745 -21.19 -43.50 -3.08
CA GLU A 745 -20.05 -42.60 -3.20
C GLU A 745 -19.79 -42.22 -4.67
N SER A 746 -19.77 -40.92 -4.97
CA SER A 746 -19.25 -40.42 -6.23
C SER A 746 -17.73 -40.62 -6.25
N THR A 747 -17.26 -41.63 -6.96
CA THR A 747 -15.84 -41.91 -7.20
C THR A 747 -15.20 -40.74 -7.96
N LYS A 748 -14.28 -40.02 -7.31
CA LYS A 748 -13.49 -38.93 -7.90
C LYS A 748 -12.61 -39.50 -9.03
N HIS A 749 -12.86 -39.09 -10.28
CA HIS A 749 -12.16 -39.63 -11.44
C HIS A 749 -10.97 -38.74 -11.82
N VAL A 750 -9.76 -39.30 -11.79
CA VAL A 750 -8.52 -38.56 -12.13
C VAL A 750 -8.30 -38.59 -13.64
N LEU A 751 -8.20 -37.42 -14.27
CA LEU A 751 -7.89 -37.27 -15.68
C LEU A 751 -6.36 -37.15 -15.88
N ALA A 752 -5.83 -37.84 -16.88
CA ALA A 752 -4.47 -37.58 -17.39
C ALA A 752 -4.49 -36.41 -18.40
N LYS A 753 -3.34 -35.77 -18.64
CA LYS A 753 -3.22 -34.73 -19.67
C LYS A 753 -3.73 -35.23 -21.04
N GLY A 754 -4.64 -34.46 -21.65
CA GLY A 754 -5.33 -34.80 -22.90
C GLY A 754 -6.59 -35.67 -22.74
N ALA A 755 -6.81 -36.28 -21.57
CA ALA A 755 -8.01 -37.06 -21.30
C ALA A 755 -9.24 -36.15 -21.19
N ASN A 756 -10.40 -36.69 -21.58
CA ASN A 756 -11.67 -35.97 -21.52
C ASN A 756 -12.78 -36.84 -20.92
N ALA A 757 -13.73 -36.19 -20.25
CA ALA A 757 -14.89 -36.83 -19.63
C ALA A 757 -16.17 -36.06 -19.99
N PRO A 758 -17.31 -36.76 -20.17
CA PRO A 758 -18.58 -36.10 -20.37
C PRO A 758 -19.01 -35.34 -19.11
N VAL A 759 -19.61 -34.17 -19.29
CA VAL A 759 -20.28 -33.41 -18.24
C VAL A 759 -21.74 -33.17 -18.66
N ARG A 760 -22.63 -33.06 -17.69
CA ARG A 760 -24.05 -32.75 -17.95
C ARG A 760 -24.19 -31.30 -18.37
N THR A 761 -25.23 -30.97 -19.14
CA THR A 761 -25.55 -29.59 -19.52
C THR A 761 -26.21 -28.86 -18.34
N GLU A 762 -25.42 -28.59 -17.32
CA GLU A 762 -25.74 -27.86 -16.08
C GLU A 762 -24.49 -27.09 -15.65
N SER A 763 -24.57 -26.32 -14.56
CA SER A 763 -23.40 -25.58 -14.05
C SER A 763 -22.21 -26.50 -13.76
N VAL A 764 -21.05 -26.15 -14.30
CA VAL A 764 -19.75 -26.79 -14.04
C VAL A 764 -18.89 -25.82 -13.23
N ALA A 765 -18.30 -26.28 -12.13
CA ALA A 765 -17.33 -25.52 -11.36
C ALA A 765 -15.93 -26.14 -11.53
N VAL A 766 -14.98 -25.38 -12.06
CA VAL A 766 -13.56 -25.75 -12.15
C VAL A 766 -12.81 -24.96 -11.10
N ARG A 767 -12.42 -25.63 -10.01
CA ARG A 767 -11.60 -25.05 -8.95
C ARG A 767 -10.13 -25.35 -9.17
N LEU A 768 -9.30 -24.32 -9.16
CA LEU A 768 -7.85 -24.43 -9.14
C LEU A 768 -7.37 -24.46 -7.69
N ILE A 769 -6.52 -25.43 -7.35
CA ILE A 769 -5.91 -25.57 -6.03
C ILE A 769 -4.41 -25.35 -6.21
N THR A 770 -3.88 -24.31 -5.59
CA THR A 770 -2.48 -23.90 -5.79
C THR A 770 -1.69 -23.90 -4.48
N THR A 771 -0.40 -24.24 -4.54
CA THR A 771 0.56 -24.06 -3.44
C THR A 771 1.69 -23.14 -3.89
N GLY A 772 2.18 -22.27 -3.00
CA GLY A 772 3.28 -21.34 -3.30
C GLY A 772 2.83 -19.92 -3.68
N VAL A 773 3.47 -19.31 -4.67
CA VAL A 773 3.17 -17.93 -5.09
C VAL A 773 1.73 -17.83 -5.62
N PRO A 774 1.00 -16.75 -5.30
CA PRO A 774 -0.32 -16.44 -5.86
C PRO A 774 -0.48 -16.74 -7.37
N VAL A 775 -1.57 -17.42 -7.71
CA VAL A 775 -2.00 -17.71 -9.10
C VAL A 775 -3.41 -17.17 -9.27
N ASP A 776 -3.62 -16.37 -10.31
CA ASP A 776 -4.92 -15.88 -10.75
C ASP A 776 -5.57 -16.88 -11.71
N VAL A 777 -6.91 -16.95 -11.66
CA VAL A 777 -7.71 -17.82 -12.53
C VAL A 777 -8.60 -16.97 -13.42
N SER A 778 -8.56 -17.24 -14.71
CA SER A 778 -9.42 -16.61 -15.70
C SER A 778 -10.10 -17.67 -16.58
N ALA A 779 -11.12 -17.25 -17.32
CA ALA A 779 -11.78 -18.07 -18.32
C ALA A 779 -11.80 -17.32 -19.66
N VAL A 780 -11.66 -18.05 -20.75
CA VAL A 780 -11.74 -17.51 -22.11
C VAL A 780 -12.83 -18.25 -22.87
N LEU A 781 -13.80 -17.52 -23.39
CA LEU A 781 -14.89 -18.04 -24.21
C LEU A 781 -14.45 -18.03 -25.68
N LEU A 782 -14.37 -19.21 -26.28
CA LEU A 782 -13.84 -19.40 -27.62
C LEU A 782 -14.94 -19.87 -28.56
N ALA A 783 -15.02 -19.22 -29.73
CA ALA A 783 -15.85 -19.67 -30.83
C ALA A 783 -15.29 -20.95 -31.47
N SER A 784 -16.00 -21.51 -32.45
CA SER A 784 -15.63 -22.77 -33.13
C SER A 784 -14.26 -22.73 -33.84
N ASN A 785 -13.73 -21.53 -34.11
CA ASN A 785 -12.40 -21.31 -34.67
C ASN A 785 -11.27 -21.28 -33.61
N GLY A 786 -11.59 -21.48 -32.32
CA GLY A 786 -10.62 -21.43 -31.22
C GLY A 786 -10.16 -20.02 -30.86
N LYS A 787 -10.90 -18.98 -31.26
CA LYS A 787 -10.62 -17.57 -30.96
C LYS A 787 -11.78 -16.93 -30.21
N VAL A 788 -11.50 -15.86 -29.48
CA VAL A 788 -12.55 -15.01 -28.89
C VAL A 788 -13.36 -14.29 -29.97
N ARG A 789 -14.62 -13.95 -29.67
CA ARG A 789 -15.48 -13.13 -30.54
C ARG A 789 -15.18 -11.64 -30.35
N SER A 790 -14.85 -11.27 -29.10
CA SER A 790 -14.38 -9.93 -28.70
C SER A 790 -13.60 -10.03 -27.38
N ASP A 791 -12.95 -8.95 -26.95
CA ASP A 791 -12.19 -8.94 -25.69
C ASP A 791 -13.05 -9.20 -24.44
N HIS A 792 -14.37 -9.03 -24.52
CA HIS A 792 -15.30 -9.35 -23.42
C HIS A 792 -15.38 -10.86 -23.12
N ASP A 793 -14.94 -11.70 -24.06
CA ASP A 793 -14.86 -13.15 -23.88
C ASP A 793 -13.71 -13.59 -22.96
N LEU A 794 -12.87 -12.65 -22.50
CA LEU A 794 -11.95 -12.88 -21.39
C LEU A 794 -12.63 -12.52 -20.06
N VAL A 795 -12.95 -13.54 -19.27
CA VAL A 795 -13.52 -13.40 -17.92
C VAL A 795 -12.39 -13.55 -16.89
N PHE A 796 -12.16 -12.53 -16.09
CA PHE A 796 -11.04 -12.46 -15.13
C PHE A 796 -11.37 -11.53 -13.98
N TYR A 797 -10.44 -11.28 -13.05
CA TYR A 797 -10.71 -10.53 -11.82
C TYR A 797 -11.30 -9.11 -12.02
N ASN A 798 -11.07 -8.45 -13.17
CA ASN A 798 -11.68 -7.17 -13.52
C ASN A 798 -12.95 -7.27 -14.39
N HIS A 799 -13.28 -8.46 -14.91
CA HIS A 799 -14.47 -8.76 -15.70
C HIS A 799 -15.03 -10.13 -15.27
N LEU A 800 -15.75 -10.15 -14.14
CA LEU A 800 -16.02 -11.38 -13.37
C LEU A 800 -17.12 -12.29 -13.95
N HIS A 801 -17.93 -11.82 -14.90
CA HIS A 801 -19.00 -12.63 -15.50
C HIS A 801 -19.30 -12.19 -16.94
N HIS A 802 -19.36 -13.15 -17.85
CA HIS A 802 -19.83 -12.97 -19.21
C HIS A 802 -20.47 -14.27 -19.73
N ASP A 803 -21.62 -14.18 -20.38
CA ASP A 803 -22.23 -15.27 -21.17
C ASP A 803 -22.28 -16.63 -20.44
N GLY A 804 -22.80 -16.61 -19.20
CA GLY A 804 -22.96 -17.80 -18.37
C GLY A 804 -21.68 -18.28 -17.69
N VAL A 805 -20.53 -17.65 -17.94
CA VAL A 805 -19.25 -17.95 -17.31
C VAL A 805 -18.89 -16.87 -16.29
N ARG A 806 -18.47 -17.26 -15.08
CA ARG A 806 -17.95 -16.35 -14.06
C ARG A 806 -16.72 -16.88 -13.36
N THR A 807 -15.85 -15.98 -12.94
CA THR A 807 -14.71 -16.28 -12.06
C THR A 807 -15.01 -15.83 -10.64
N SER A 808 -14.66 -16.63 -9.63
CA SER A 808 -14.73 -16.25 -8.22
C SER A 808 -13.53 -16.82 -7.47
N GLY A 809 -12.53 -15.98 -7.20
CA GLY A 809 -11.30 -16.41 -6.55
C GLY A 809 -10.53 -17.41 -7.41
N ASP A 810 -10.39 -18.64 -6.90
CA ASP A 810 -9.68 -19.74 -7.54
C ASP A 810 -10.57 -20.63 -8.42
N THR A 811 -11.84 -20.27 -8.61
CA THR A 811 -12.83 -21.12 -9.27
C THR A 811 -13.51 -20.43 -10.46
N VAL A 812 -13.62 -21.12 -11.59
CA VAL A 812 -14.45 -20.76 -12.74
C VAL A 812 -15.75 -21.54 -12.69
N PHE A 813 -16.87 -20.84 -12.80
CA PHE A 813 -18.19 -21.45 -12.97
C PHE A 813 -18.65 -21.20 -14.40
N ALA A 814 -19.08 -22.25 -15.09
CA ALA A 814 -19.72 -22.16 -16.39
C ALA A 814 -21.13 -22.76 -16.28
N ASP A 815 -22.14 -21.91 -16.33
CA ASP A 815 -23.54 -22.31 -16.42
C ASP A 815 -23.88 -22.67 -17.86
N LEU A 816 -23.59 -23.91 -18.23
CA LEU A 816 -23.59 -24.40 -19.61
C LEU A 816 -24.90 -24.18 -20.40
N PRO A 817 -26.11 -24.21 -19.80
CA PRO A 817 -27.35 -23.80 -20.46
C PRO A 817 -27.41 -22.33 -20.88
N HIS A 818 -26.68 -21.45 -20.20
CA HIS A 818 -26.66 -20.01 -20.44
C HIS A 818 -25.44 -19.56 -21.27
N VAL A 819 -24.54 -20.49 -21.64
CA VAL A 819 -23.47 -20.23 -22.59
C VAL A 819 -24.06 -20.19 -24.01
N PRO A 820 -23.88 -19.11 -24.78
CA PRO A 820 -24.38 -18.98 -26.15
C PRO A 820 -23.88 -20.08 -27.09
N ASP A 821 -24.66 -20.35 -28.14
CA ASP A 821 -24.37 -21.43 -29.10
C ASP A 821 -23.14 -21.15 -29.99
N ASP A 822 -22.78 -19.89 -30.17
CA ASP A 822 -21.57 -19.46 -30.87
C ASP A 822 -20.29 -19.60 -30.03
N VAL A 823 -20.40 -19.83 -28.71
CA VAL A 823 -19.30 -20.21 -27.82
C VAL A 823 -19.20 -21.73 -27.76
N HIS A 824 -18.08 -22.26 -28.25
CA HIS A 824 -17.87 -23.69 -28.40
C HIS A 824 -16.95 -24.28 -27.32
N THR A 825 -16.09 -23.47 -26.72
CA THR A 825 -15.16 -23.87 -25.66
C THR A 825 -15.03 -22.77 -24.60
N VAL A 826 -14.99 -23.13 -23.33
CA VAL A 826 -14.58 -22.29 -22.20
C VAL A 826 -13.24 -22.82 -21.70
N ALA A 827 -12.17 -22.10 -21.98
CA ALA A 827 -10.82 -22.44 -21.53
C ALA A 827 -10.56 -21.81 -20.15
N VAL A 828 -10.16 -22.62 -19.17
CA VAL A 828 -9.79 -22.13 -17.83
C VAL A 828 -8.28 -21.94 -17.77
N ILE A 829 -7.85 -20.76 -17.35
CA ILE A 829 -6.47 -20.32 -17.38
C ILE A 829 -5.98 -20.05 -15.96
N ALA A 830 -4.76 -20.48 -15.66
CA ALA A 830 -4.03 -20.16 -14.44
C ALA A 830 -2.85 -19.25 -14.78
N SER A 831 -2.68 -18.12 -14.10
CA SER A 831 -1.54 -17.21 -14.31
C SER A 831 -0.90 -16.80 -12.99
N ILE A 832 0.41 -16.94 -12.84
CA ILE A 832 1.12 -16.49 -11.64
C ILE A 832 1.06 -14.96 -11.55
N ASP A 833 0.78 -14.46 -10.35
CA ASP A 833 0.88 -13.04 -10.02
C ASP A 833 2.36 -12.64 -9.89
N LEU A 834 2.89 -12.13 -11.00
CA LEU A 834 4.26 -11.62 -11.08
C LEU A 834 4.44 -10.28 -10.34
N GLU A 835 3.38 -9.59 -9.92
CA GLU A 835 3.51 -8.40 -9.07
C GLU A 835 3.87 -8.79 -7.62
N ALA A 836 3.32 -9.91 -7.14
CA ALA A 836 3.67 -10.48 -5.83
C ALA A 836 5.10 -11.04 -5.80
N GLN A 837 5.54 -11.69 -6.89
CA GLN A 837 6.92 -12.17 -7.02
C GLN A 837 7.37 -12.15 -8.51
N PRO A 838 8.18 -11.15 -8.92
CA PRO A 838 8.54 -10.93 -10.34
C PRO A 838 9.33 -12.05 -11.04
N THR A 839 9.82 -13.03 -10.30
CA THR A 839 10.59 -14.17 -10.84
C THR A 839 9.88 -15.51 -10.65
N ALA A 840 8.60 -15.50 -10.26
CA ALA A 840 7.86 -16.72 -10.01
C ALA A 840 7.44 -17.42 -11.32
N VAL A 841 7.55 -18.75 -11.33
CA VAL A 841 7.16 -19.64 -12.45
C VAL A 841 6.51 -20.90 -11.88
N PHE A 842 5.68 -21.57 -12.67
CA PHE A 842 5.02 -22.80 -12.24
C PHE A 842 6.06 -23.89 -11.93
N ASP A 843 5.71 -24.80 -11.03
CA ASP A 843 6.48 -25.92 -10.48
C ASP A 843 7.74 -25.62 -9.67
N HIS A 844 8.35 -24.44 -9.84
CA HIS A 844 9.40 -23.93 -8.95
C HIS A 844 8.86 -23.09 -7.81
N HIS A 845 7.87 -22.24 -8.10
CA HIS A 845 7.33 -21.28 -7.14
C HIS A 845 5.85 -21.51 -6.87
N SER A 846 5.12 -22.08 -7.83
CA SER A 846 3.71 -22.41 -7.66
C SER A 846 3.36 -23.73 -8.31
N ARG A 847 2.68 -24.64 -7.61
CA ARG A 847 2.08 -25.84 -8.21
C ARG A 847 0.58 -25.72 -8.21
N TRP A 848 -0.09 -26.39 -9.15
CA TRP A 848 -1.54 -26.40 -9.20
C TRP A 848 -2.12 -27.77 -9.55
N ARG A 849 -3.31 -28.03 -9.06
CA ARG A 849 -4.21 -29.09 -9.54
C ARG A 849 -5.61 -28.53 -9.72
N THR A 850 -6.44 -29.16 -10.52
CA THR A 850 -7.83 -28.76 -10.75
C THR A 850 -8.80 -29.80 -10.22
N GLU A 851 -9.93 -29.33 -9.72
CA GLU A 851 -11.09 -30.15 -9.38
C GLU A 851 -12.30 -29.59 -10.12
N THR A 852 -12.92 -30.42 -10.97
CA THR A 852 -14.12 -30.05 -11.72
C THR A 852 -15.33 -30.76 -11.12
N THR A 853 -16.35 -30.01 -10.72
CA THR A 853 -17.55 -30.53 -10.06
C THR A 853 -18.84 -30.09 -10.73
N GLN A 854 -19.90 -30.89 -10.60
CA GLN A 854 -21.27 -30.54 -11.00
C GLN A 854 -22.27 -30.89 -9.89
N PRO A 855 -23.40 -30.17 -9.78
CA PRO A 855 -24.47 -30.46 -8.82
C PRO A 855 -24.94 -31.91 -8.85
N ALA A 856 -24.97 -32.53 -10.03
CA ALA A 856 -25.43 -33.91 -10.16
C ALA A 856 -24.37 -34.99 -9.85
N GLY A 857 -23.27 -34.62 -9.20
CA GLY A 857 -22.30 -35.56 -8.61
C GLY A 857 -21.07 -35.87 -9.47
N THR A 858 -20.88 -35.20 -10.61
CA THR A 858 -19.64 -35.32 -11.39
C THR A 858 -18.48 -34.73 -10.58
N ALA A 859 -17.41 -35.50 -10.35
CA ALA A 859 -16.18 -35.03 -9.70
C ALA A 859 -14.95 -35.54 -10.47
N LEU A 860 -14.28 -34.63 -11.17
CA LEU A 860 -13.06 -34.89 -11.94
C LEU A 860 -11.89 -34.17 -11.28
N SER A 861 -10.69 -34.74 -11.32
CA SER A 861 -9.48 -34.03 -10.91
C SER A 861 -8.36 -34.18 -11.92
N PHE A 862 -7.57 -33.13 -12.10
CA PHE A 862 -6.41 -33.16 -12.98
C PHE A 862 -5.23 -32.45 -12.33
N GLU A 863 -4.10 -33.14 -12.29
CA GLU A 863 -2.81 -32.59 -11.90
C GLU A 863 -1.86 -32.70 -13.12
N PRO A 864 -1.28 -31.60 -13.59
CA PRO A 864 -0.39 -31.61 -14.74
C PRO A 864 0.95 -32.25 -14.36
N ALA A 865 1.67 -32.75 -15.37
CA ALA A 865 3.09 -33.01 -15.19
C ALA A 865 3.85 -31.68 -14.99
N PRO A 866 4.99 -31.67 -14.26
CA PRO A 866 5.75 -30.45 -14.03
C PRO A 866 6.13 -29.73 -15.32
N PHE A 867 5.89 -28.42 -15.34
CA PHE A 867 6.35 -27.47 -16.34
C PHE A 867 7.88 -27.27 -16.24
N THR A 868 8.54 -27.05 -17.38
CA THR A 868 10.02 -27.04 -17.46
C THR A 868 10.61 -25.85 -18.21
N SER A 869 9.76 -25.04 -18.85
CA SER A 869 10.13 -23.90 -19.71
C SER A 869 9.94 -22.54 -19.04
N GLY A 870 9.64 -22.49 -17.73
CA GLY A 870 9.47 -21.24 -16.99
C GLY A 870 8.07 -20.64 -17.16
N GLU A 871 7.08 -21.49 -17.33
CA GLU A 871 5.72 -21.13 -17.64
C GLU A 871 5.10 -20.31 -16.49
N THR A 872 4.55 -19.15 -16.84
CA THR A 872 3.88 -18.24 -15.89
C THR A 872 2.37 -18.24 -16.09
N VAL A 873 1.89 -18.78 -17.20
CA VAL A 873 0.47 -18.95 -17.54
C VAL A 873 0.24 -20.38 -18.02
N ALA A 874 -0.91 -20.98 -17.74
CA ALA A 874 -1.27 -22.31 -18.22
C ALA A 874 -2.77 -22.44 -18.50
N ILE A 875 -3.13 -23.13 -19.59
CA ILE A 875 -4.49 -23.64 -19.81
C ILE A 875 -4.64 -24.89 -18.96
N VAL A 876 -5.51 -24.85 -17.96
CA VAL A 876 -5.65 -25.94 -17.00
C VAL A 876 -6.62 -27.00 -17.51
N VAL A 877 -7.84 -26.61 -17.87
CA VAL A 877 -8.86 -27.46 -18.48
C VAL A 877 -9.68 -26.67 -19.49
N GLU A 878 -10.33 -27.38 -20.41
CA GLU A 878 -11.29 -26.83 -21.36
C GLU A 878 -12.65 -27.51 -21.18
N ILE A 879 -13.72 -26.72 -21.10
CA ILE A 879 -15.10 -27.21 -21.16
C ILE A 879 -15.62 -26.91 -22.56
N TYR A 880 -15.93 -27.93 -23.35
CA TYR A 880 -16.24 -27.75 -24.77
C TYR A 880 -17.45 -28.56 -25.22
N ARG A 881 -18.16 -28.04 -26.24
CA ARG A 881 -19.30 -28.73 -26.86
C ARG A 881 -18.82 -29.92 -27.68
N HIS A 882 -19.51 -31.04 -27.55
CA HIS A 882 -19.26 -32.25 -28.33
C HIS A 882 -20.59 -32.96 -28.63
N ALA A 883 -20.96 -33.00 -29.92
CA ALA A 883 -22.30 -33.41 -30.36
C ALA A 883 -23.40 -32.57 -29.68
N SER A 884 -24.39 -33.21 -29.04
CA SER A 884 -25.49 -32.52 -28.35
C SER A 884 -25.23 -32.20 -26.86
N GLY A 885 -24.00 -32.37 -26.38
CA GLY A 885 -23.64 -32.17 -24.97
C GLY A 885 -22.28 -31.52 -24.76
N TRP A 886 -21.78 -31.57 -23.53
CA TRP A 886 -20.53 -30.94 -23.11
C TRP A 886 -19.52 -31.97 -22.58
N LYS A 887 -18.24 -31.66 -22.73
CA LYS A 887 -17.14 -32.46 -22.16
C LYS A 887 -16.11 -31.54 -21.51
N VAL A 888 -15.40 -32.07 -20.52
CA VAL A 888 -14.20 -31.44 -19.94
C VAL A 888 -12.98 -32.16 -20.48
N ARG A 889 -11.94 -31.41 -20.84
CA ARG A 889 -10.62 -31.92 -21.23
C ARG A 889 -9.55 -31.39 -20.29
N ALA A 890 -8.71 -32.28 -19.78
CA ALA A 890 -7.50 -31.91 -19.05
C ALA A 890 -6.43 -31.42 -20.05
N VAL A 891 -6.00 -30.16 -19.95
CA VAL A 891 -5.09 -29.56 -20.94
C VAL A 891 -3.66 -29.48 -20.40
N GLY A 892 -3.45 -28.75 -19.30
CA GLY A 892 -2.13 -28.58 -18.67
C GLY A 892 -1.07 -28.11 -19.64
N GLN A 893 -1.38 -27.12 -20.47
CA GLN A 893 -0.45 -26.50 -21.42
C GLN A 893 0.01 -25.16 -20.86
N GLY A 894 1.31 -25.01 -20.64
CA GLY A 894 1.90 -23.80 -20.10
C GLY A 894 2.43 -22.86 -21.19
N TYR A 895 2.60 -21.60 -20.82
CA TYR A 895 3.09 -20.49 -21.63
C TYR A 895 4.22 -19.80 -20.86
N ASP A 896 5.44 -19.91 -21.37
CA ASP A 896 6.66 -19.22 -20.90
C ASP A 896 6.68 -17.75 -21.35
N THR A 897 6.00 -17.44 -22.44
CA THR A 897 5.69 -16.10 -22.94
C THR A 897 4.58 -15.39 -22.14
N GLY A 898 4.08 -16.04 -21.09
CA GLY A 898 3.05 -15.52 -20.21
C GLY A 898 1.73 -15.24 -20.91
N LEU A 899 0.98 -14.26 -20.41
CA LEU A 899 -0.36 -13.95 -20.91
C LEU A 899 -0.35 -13.47 -22.36
N ALA A 900 0.75 -12.85 -22.81
CA ALA A 900 0.89 -12.36 -24.17
C ALA A 900 0.88 -13.50 -25.21
N GLY A 901 1.54 -14.62 -24.91
CA GLY A 901 1.52 -15.80 -25.78
C GLY A 901 0.13 -16.43 -25.86
N LEU A 902 -0.52 -16.57 -24.72
CA LEU A 902 -1.88 -17.10 -24.64
C LEU A 902 -2.89 -16.19 -25.36
N ALA A 903 -2.76 -14.88 -25.21
CA ALA A 903 -3.62 -13.91 -25.88
C ALA A 903 -3.48 -13.97 -27.42
N ALA A 904 -2.26 -14.13 -27.94
CA ALA A 904 -2.04 -14.32 -29.37
C ALA A 904 -2.71 -15.61 -29.89
N ASP A 905 -2.59 -16.71 -29.12
CA ASP A 905 -3.20 -18.00 -29.44
C ASP A 905 -4.73 -17.96 -29.43
N TYR A 906 -5.35 -17.15 -28.57
CA TYR A 906 -6.81 -16.98 -28.52
C TYR A 906 -7.34 -15.74 -29.25
N GLY A 907 -6.47 -14.93 -29.84
CA GLY A 907 -6.86 -13.73 -30.60
C GLY A 907 -7.45 -12.63 -29.74
N ILE A 908 -7.02 -12.54 -28.48
CA ILE A 908 -7.40 -11.48 -27.54
C ILE A 908 -6.56 -10.25 -27.85
N ASP A 909 -7.19 -9.09 -28.07
CA ASP A 909 -6.47 -7.84 -28.31
C ASP A 909 -6.14 -7.20 -26.95
N VAL A 910 -5.08 -7.71 -26.31
CA VAL A 910 -4.53 -7.05 -25.13
C VAL A 910 -3.80 -5.81 -25.60
N GLU A 911 -4.46 -4.65 -25.53
CA GLU A 911 -3.76 -3.37 -25.58
C GLU A 911 -2.67 -3.39 -24.48
N PRO A 912 -1.38 -3.26 -24.84
CA PRO A 912 -0.27 -3.41 -23.91
C PRO A 912 -0.14 -2.26 -22.90
#